data_AF-A0AAI9TL48-F1
#
_entry.id   AF-A0AAI9TL48-F1
#
_cell.length_a   1.000
_cell.length_b   1.000
_cell.length_c   1.000
_cell.angle_alpha   90.00
_cell.angle_beta   90.00
_cell.angle_gamma   90.00
#
_symmetry.space_group_name_H-M   'P 1'
#
loop_
_entity.id
_entity.type
_entity.pdbx_description
1 polymer ?
#
loop_
_entity_poly.entity_id
_entity_poly.type
_entity_poly.pdbx_seq_one_letter_code
_entity_poly.pdbx_strand_id
1 'polypeptide(L)'
;MRFSASVALLGLALPSALALCPYAEQMNLEKKSTPPLHVHAPRKAPSDKKGIFYMNRIAPGTSELYVANVDGTDERPLLSNPIYEYHATFSPDGEWITFTGERKADGNSDIYRVRTDGSGLEELVATSSVEDGAVVSPNGKQIAYVSTANGYKANIWVMDLESGKKWNLTDTALTAANNSLPNGYFRPAWSPDGQWIAFSSDRNSGWYGHGDPIFQGVSGWEHTQELSIYAIRPNGSDFRRVVSKSGYCLGSPKWSPNGERIIFYEMTRENTWNSHRPESLDSANSTIVSVKFTTGADRRVEVQGAGVKIFPQYLPNSTVAYFGKGSAIEGFHTTAGGYVNTTSEVIRSPAWSPDGKKVVYEKTAWTIRPMDKKLYSWDPEWEYRFTDVFPQLSNTNKIALTEKQLGNSSVVSFNASGTNESLIYNDMESNFIDASAVAMGTAGAFNPAWSPDGNWVTFGVGFWFQGRATGGGWLVRATANGTYYEVLTESTTTLSSNSSVVNSGFPSFSHDGKKIVFRVWGTNSTLGDRSQLGLRVLDLETRKTSVLTNEWDNLPSFSPDGKRIVFTRKTSDSNYDICTMGPDGTDLKVLTSSGANDAHAVWTWDGRIAYSSGMFGFQYECALYDQTFQPYGQVLVMNADGSNKRVLTDSIWEDSMPLYVPNSALKANAKAHK
;
A
#
# COMPACT_ATOMS: atom_id res chain seq x y z
N MET A 1 24.81 -58.36 20.16
CA MET A 1 23.75 -58.00 21.13
C MET A 1 23.59 -56.48 21.09
N ARG A 2 22.40 -56.02 20.64
CA ARG A 2 21.57 -54.89 21.13
C ARG A 2 22.19 -53.99 22.24
N PHE A 3 22.06 -52.65 22.32
CA PHE A 3 21.07 -51.65 21.88
C PHE A 3 21.74 -50.24 21.85
N SER A 4 21.52 -49.41 20.82
CA SER A 4 20.62 -48.23 20.75
C SER A 4 20.96 -47.02 21.66
N ALA A 5 21.30 -45.90 21.01
CA ALA A 5 20.79 -44.58 21.40
C ALA A 5 20.59 -43.74 20.14
N SER A 6 19.32 -43.67 19.71
CA SER A 6 18.82 -42.80 18.64
C SER A 6 18.95 -41.34 19.06
N VAL A 7 19.65 -40.52 18.28
CA VAL A 7 19.52 -39.06 18.34
C VAL A 7 18.32 -38.71 17.48
N ALA A 8 17.22 -38.36 18.13
CA ALA A 8 16.05 -37.80 17.47
C ALA A 8 16.43 -36.45 16.86
N LEU A 9 16.31 -36.32 15.53
CA LEU A 9 16.17 -35.03 14.88
C LEU A 9 14.92 -34.38 15.48
N LEU A 10 15.08 -33.35 16.32
CA LEU A 10 14.02 -32.39 16.54
C LEU A 10 13.80 -31.67 15.22
N GLY A 11 12.77 -32.09 14.48
CA GLY A 11 12.14 -31.24 13.48
C GLY A 11 11.67 -29.99 14.19
N LEU A 12 12.31 -28.86 13.89
CA LEU A 12 11.72 -27.55 14.09
C LEU A 12 10.45 -27.52 13.24
N ALA A 13 9.33 -27.85 13.86
CA ALA A 13 8.03 -27.46 13.34
C ALA A 13 8.03 -25.93 13.35
N LEU A 14 8.31 -25.35 12.18
CA LEU A 14 7.99 -23.96 11.91
C LEU A 14 6.50 -23.80 12.28
N PRO A 15 6.14 -22.83 13.13
CA PRO A 15 4.75 -22.48 13.32
C PRO A 15 4.15 -22.24 11.94
N SER A 16 2.98 -22.84 11.70
CA SER A 16 2.17 -22.63 10.51
C SER A 16 2.23 -21.17 10.08
N ALA A 17 2.86 -20.93 8.93
CA ALA A 17 2.94 -19.61 8.32
C ALA A 17 1.52 -19.10 8.09
N LEU A 18 1.04 -18.23 8.99
CA LEU A 18 -0.15 -17.43 8.75
C LEU A 18 0.04 -16.71 7.41
N ALA A 19 -1.03 -16.66 6.62
CA ALA A 19 -0.97 -16.27 5.22
C ALA A 19 -0.36 -14.86 5.05
N LEU A 20 0.67 -14.73 4.21
CA LEU A 20 1.24 -13.43 3.81
C LEU A 20 0.21 -12.57 3.04
N CYS A 21 -0.86 -13.21 2.54
CA CYS A 21 -2.02 -12.59 1.96
C CYS A 21 -3.16 -12.58 3.00
N PRO A 22 -3.62 -11.42 3.47
CA PRO A 22 -4.67 -11.36 4.49
C PRO A 22 -6.00 -11.98 4.09
N TYR A 23 -6.28 -12.06 2.80
CA TYR A 23 -7.54 -12.58 2.29
C TYR A 23 -7.62 -14.11 2.30
N ALA A 24 -6.48 -14.80 2.24
CA ALA A 24 -6.47 -16.25 2.12
C ALA A 24 -6.81 -16.97 3.44
N GLU A 25 -6.42 -16.38 4.57
CA GLU A 25 -6.81 -16.85 5.90
C GLU A 25 -8.35 -16.85 6.06
N GLN A 26 -9.02 -15.80 5.56
CA GLN A 26 -10.48 -15.66 5.61
C GLN A 26 -11.21 -16.68 4.73
N MET A 27 -10.61 -17.07 3.60
CA MET A 27 -11.22 -17.99 2.64
C MET A 27 -10.99 -19.47 2.98
N ASN A 28 -10.22 -19.77 4.04
CA ASN A 28 -9.90 -21.13 4.49
C ASN A 28 -9.35 -22.02 3.35
N LEU A 29 -8.55 -21.42 2.45
CA LEU A 29 -8.04 -22.07 1.25
C LEU A 29 -6.78 -22.88 1.54
N GLU A 30 -6.90 -23.91 2.36
CA GLU A 30 -5.80 -24.85 2.64
C GLU A 30 -5.79 -26.04 1.66
N LYS A 31 -6.75 -26.12 0.72
CA LYS A 31 -6.94 -27.23 -0.22
C LYS A 31 -7.35 -26.74 -1.59
N LYS A 32 -7.03 -27.52 -2.63
CA LYS A 32 -7.52 -27.35 -4.00
C LYS A 32 -9.05 -27.27 -3.99
N SER A 33 -9.57 -26.06 -4.00
CA SER A 33 -10.99 -25.75 -4.09
C SER A 33 -11.10 -24.56 -5.02
N THR A 34 -12.16 -24.56 -5.82
CA THR A 34 -12.48 -23.46 -6.74
C THR A 34 -13.29 -22.46 -5.94
N PRO A 35 -12.72 -21.33 -5.48
CA PRO A 35 -13.53 -20.32 -4.84
C PRO A 35 -14.55 -19.77 -5.85
N PRO A 36 -15.70 -19.27 -5.39
CA PRO A 36 -16.61 -18.56 -6.26
C PRO A 36 -15.88 -17.34 -6.84
N LEU A 37 -16.09 -17.07 -8.13
CA LEU A 37 -15.60 -15.84 -8.77
C LEU A 37 -16.18 -14.61 -8.08
N HIS A 38 -15.56 -13.45 -8.32
CA HIS A 38 -16.17 -12.19 -7.92
C HIS A 38 -17.54 -12.04 -8.56
N VAL A 39 -18.54 -11.61 -7.77
CA VAL A 39 -19.86 -11.35 -8.33
C VAL A 39 -19.82 -10.02 -9.10
N HIS A 40 -19.96 -10.08 -10.42
CA HIS A 40 -20.09 -8.90 -11.26
C HIS A 40 -21.54 -8.52 -11.52
N ALA A 41 -21.87 -7.24 -11.29
CA ALA A 41 -23.17 -6.69 -11.62
C ALA A 41 -23.18 -6.09 -13.05
N PRO A 42 -24.20 -6.37 -13.87
CA PRO A 42 -24.39 -5.69 -15.14
C PRO A 42 -24.48 -4.17 -14.93
N ARG A 43 -23.79 -3.41 -15.80
CA ARG A 43 -23.67 -1.95 -15.67
C ARG A 43 -23.84 -1.25 -17.00
N LYS A 44 -24.33 -0.01 -16.90
CA LYS A 44 -24.46 0.92 -18.03
C LYS A 44 -23.30 1.92 -18.00
N ALA A 45 -23.05 2.52 -19.15
CA ALA A 45 -22.21 3.70 -19.25
C ALA A 45 -22.73 4.83 -18.34
N PRO A 46 -21.90 5.45 -17.48
CA PRO A 46 -22.28 6.65 -16.75
C PRO A 46 -22.68 7.77 -17.73
N SER A 47 -23.81 8.43 -17.46
CA SER A 47 -24.43 9.38 -18.39
C SER A 47 -23.69 10.70 -18.53
N ASP A 48 -22.99 11.12 -17.47
CA ASP A 48 -22.34 12.42 -17.30
C ASP A 48 -20.80 12.31 -17.21
N LYS A 49 -20.26 11.11 -17.41
CA LYS A 49 -18.81 10.82 -17.36
C LYS A 49 -18.32 10.27 -18.70
N LYS A 50 -17.01 10.29 -18.92
CA LYS A 50 -16.35 9.72 -20.10
C LYS A 50 -16.31 8.19 -20.08
N GLY A 51 -16.39 7.60 -18.88
CA GLY A 51 -16.38 6.16 -18.65
C GLY A 51 -16.05 5.82 -17.21
N ILE A 52 -15.47 4.65 -17.00
CA ILE A 52 -15.03 4.15 -15.70
C ILE A 52 -13.51 4.20 -15.63
N PHE A 53 -12.98 4.65 -14.49
CA PHE A 53 -11.58 4.48 -14.11
C PHE A 53 -11.51 3.41 -13.03
N TYR A 54 -10.92 2.27 -13.36
CA TYR A 54 -10.65 1.20 -12.41
C TYR A 54 -9.31 1.41 -11.76
N MET A 55 -9.24 1.12 -10.46
CA MET A 55 -7.99 1.03 -9.71
C MET A 55 -8.13 0.02 -8.59
N ASN A 56 -7.02 -0.62 -8.25
CA ASN A 56 -6.91 -1.37 -7.01
C ASN A 56 -6.57 -0.39 -5.89
N ARG A 57 -7.18 -0.59 -4.73
CA ARG A 57 -6.88 0.15 -3.51
C ARG A 57 -6.43 -0.83 -2.45
N ILE A 58 -5.16 -0.79 -2.07
CA ILE A 58 -4.58 -1.71 -1.08
C ILE A 58 -4.67 -1.06 0.30
N ALA A 59 -5.77 -1.37 0.98
CA ALA A 59 -6.14 -0.89 2.30
C ALA A 59 -7.04 -1.94 2.97
N PRO A 60 -7.20 -1.91 4.31
CA PRO A 60 -8.23 -2.69 4.98
C PRO A 60 -9.59 -2.60 4.27
N GLY A 61 -10.35 -3.69 4.30
CA GLY A 61 -11.70 -3.75 3.73
C GLY A 61 -12.70 -2.94 4.57
N THR A 62 -12.50 -2.90 5.89
CA THR A 62 -13.22 -2.07 6.85
C THR A 62 -12.27 -1.49 7.90
N SER A 63 -12.65 -0.34 8.46
CA SER A 63 -12.09 0.21 9.70
C SER A 63 -13.22 0.86 10.50
N GLU A 64 -13.37 0.47 11.76
CA GLU A 64 -14.46 0.92 12.64
C GLU A 64 -13.93 1.41 13.98
N LEU A 65 -14.43 2.53 14.47
CA LEU A 65 -14.00 3.08 15.75
C LEU A 65 -14.73 2.46 16.93
N TYR A 66 -13.95 2.14 17.97
CA TYR A 66 -14.40 1.62 19.25
C TYR A 66 -13.90 2.51 20.39
N VAL A 67 -14.66 2.52 21.48
CA VAL A 67 -14.27 3.12 22.75
C VAL A 67 -14.44 2.11 23.86
N ALA A 68 -13.47 2.04 24.76
CA ALA A 68 -13.48 1.16 25.92
C ALA A 68 -12.87 1.86 27.15
N ASN A 69 -13.04 1.27 28.32
CA ASN A 69 -12.20 1.61 29.48
C ASN A 69 -10.75 1.18 29.21
N VAL A 70 -9.79 1.83 29.87
CA VAL A 70 -8.35 1.55 29.71
C VAL A 70 -7.96 0.12 30.10
N ASP A 71 -8.78 -0.57 30.89
CA ASP A 71 -8.62 -1.97 31.28
C ASP A 71 -9.27 -2.96 30.30
N GLY A 72 -9.82 -2.46 29.18
CA GLY A 72 -10.48 -3.25 28.13
C GLY A 72 -11.95 -3.56 28.40
N THR A 73 -12.51 -3.14 29.53
CA THR A 73 -13.94 -3.32 29.83
C THR A 73 -14.81 -2.26 29.16
N ASP A 74 -16.12 -2.48 29.10
CA ASP A 74 -17.11 -1.56 28.51
C ASP A 74 -16.78 -1.15 27.06
N GLU A 75 -16.19 -2.07 26.30
CA GLU A 75 -15.96 -1.87 24.88
C GLU A 75 -17.29 -1.77 24.13
N ARG A 76 -17.39 -0.78 23.25
CA ARG A 76 -18.48 -0.64 22.30
C ARG A 76 -18.05 0.10 21.04
N PRO A 77 -18.76 -0.08 19.91
CA PRO A 77 -18.64 0.83 18.77
C PRO A 77 -18.85 2.28 19.21
N LEU A 78 -18.04 3.19 18.66
CA LEU A 78 -18.19 4.62 18.89
C LEU A 78 -19.39 5.16 18.10
N LEU A 79 -19.62 4.67 16.89
CA LEU A 79 -20.67 5.12 15.98
C LEU A 79 -21.70 4.02 15.76
N SER A 80 -22.97 4.42 15.61
CA SER A 80 -24.05 3.48 15.32
C SER A 80 -24.07 2.98 13.87
N ASN A 81 -23.47 3.74 12.95
CA ASN A 81 -23.40 3.44 11.51
C ASN A 81 -21.96 3.72 11.02
N PRO A 82 -21.01 2.82 11.31
CA PRO A 82 -19.64 2.96 10.81
C PRO A 82 -19.61 2.83 9.28
N ILE A 83 -18.68 3.54 8.64
CA ILE A 83 -18.45 3.48 7.19
C ILE A 83 -17.02 3.01 6.94
N TYR A 84 -16.06 3.85 7.35
CA TYR A 84 -14.63 3.61 7.31
C TYR A 84 -13.98 4.76 8.10
N GLU A 85 -13.56 4.50 9.33
CA GLU A 85 -13.07 5.51 10.27
C GLU A 85 -11.75 5.12 10.92
N TYR A 86 -10.87 6.10 11.12
CA TYR A 86 -9.53 5.86 11.65
C TYR A 86 -8.94 7.10 12.33
N HIS A 87 -7.79 6.92 12.99
CA HIS A 87 -6.97 7.98 13.60
C HIS A 87 -7.72 8.87 14.60
N ALA A 88 -8.55 8.27 15.45
CA ALA A 88 -9.33 8.98 16.44
C ALA A 88 -8.49 9.55 17.60
N THR A 89 -8.91 10.67 18.18
CA THR A 89 -8.30 11.24 19.38
C THR A 89 -9.30 12.07 20.18
N PHE A 90 -9.11 12.14 21.50
CA PHE A 90 -9.98 12.91 22.39
C PHE A 90 -9.64 14.41 22.35
N SER A 91 -10.67 15.25 22.51
CA SER A 91 -10.49 16.66 22.87
C SER A 91 -9.92 16.80 24.29
N PRO A 92 -9.27 17.93 24.62
CA PRO A 92 -8.70 18.17 25.96
C PRO A 92 -9.70 18.13 27.11
N ASP A 93 -10.97 18.48 26.85
CA ASP A 93 -12.07 18.40 27.83
C ASP A 93 -12.64 16.97 27.97
N GLY A 94 -12.24 16.05 27.09
CA GLY A 94 -12.74 14.67 27.06
C GLY A 94 -14.18 14.52 26.58
N GLU A 95 -14.84 15.58 26.11
CA GLU A 95 -16.23 15.52 25.68
C GLU A 95 -16.40 15.11 24.22
N TRP A 96 -15.39 15.34 23.39
CA TRP A 96 -15.38 15.08 21.96
C TRP A 96 -14.26 14.12 21.57
N ILE A 97 -14.48 13.43 20.44
CA ILE A 97 -13.49 12.64 19.73
C ILE A 97 -13.43 13.17 18.30
N THR A 98 -12.26 13.62 17.86
CA THR A 98 -11.98 13.88 16.43
C THR A 98 -11.48 12.60 15.77
N PHE A 99 -11.79 12.42 14.50
CA PHE A 99 -11.35 11.26 13.72
C PHE A 99 -11.39 11.54 12.22
N THR A 100 -10.71 10.69 11.45
CA THR A 100 -10.74 10.69 9.98
C THR A 100 -11.79 9.70 9.49
N GLY A 101 -12.56 10.05 8.47
CA GLY A 101 -13.53 9.13 7.90
C GLY A 101 -13.78 9.32 6.41
N GLU A 102 -14.19 8.24 5.73
CA GLU A 102 -14.40 8.21 4.28
C GLU A 102 -15.88 8.17 3.89
N ARG A 103 -16.65 9.15 4.38
CA ARG A 103 -18.12 9.15 4.27
C ARG A 103 -18.63 9.55 2.89
N LYS A 104 -17.90 10.38 2.14
CA LYS A 104 -18.31 10.75 0.78
C LYS A 104 -18.20 9.56 -0.16
N ALA A 105 -17.08 8.85 -0.10
CA ALA A 105 -16.81 7.56 -0.74
C ALA A 105 -15.44 7.04 -0.31
N ASP A 106 -15.22 5.73 -0.43
CA ASP A 106 -13.93 5.07 -0.28
C ASP A 106 -12.81 5.86 -1.01
N GLY A 107 -11.84 6.35 -0.25
CA GLY A 107 -10.65 7.04 -0.72
C GLY A 107 -10.57 8.51 -0.30
N ASN A 108 -11.71 9.15 0.00
CA ASN A 108 -11.75 10.55 0.43
C ASN A 108 -11.74 10.66 1.96
N SER A 109 -10.57 10.96 2.52
CA SER A 109 -10.38 11.19 3.95
C SER A 109 -10.82 12.62 4.33
N ASP A 110 -11.86 12.72 5.16
CA ASP A 110 -12.29 13.99 5.77
C ASP A 110 -12.23 13.90 7.31
N ILE A 111 -12.18 15.06 7.98
CA ILE A 111 -12.12 15.15 9.44
C ILE A 111 -13.51 15.40 10.02
N TYR A 112 -13.87 14.59 11.00
CA TYR A 112 -15.12 14.68 11.75
C TYR A 112 -14.84 14.80 13.25
N ARG A 113 -15.87 15.17 14.01
CA ARG A 113 -15.92 14.96 15.46
C ARG A 113 -17.24 14.36 15.90
N VAL A 114 -17.23 13.71 17.05
CA VAL A 114 -18.41 13.13 17.68
C VAL A 114 -18.29 13.22 19.20
N ARG A 115 -19.39 13.25 19.93
CA ARG A 115 -19.37 13.11 21.39
C ARG A 115 -18.87 11.71 21.77
N THR A 116 -18.31 11.58 22.97
CA THR A 116 -17.80 10.28 23.45
C THR A 116 -18.86 9.19 23.57
N ASP A 117 -20.15 9.54 23.64
CA ASP A 117 -21.28 8.62 23.61
C ASP A 117 -21.72 8.21 22.19
N GLY A 118 -21.11 8.78 21.14
CA GLY A 118 -21.44 8.53 19.74
C GLY A 118 -22.47 9.50 19.15
N SER A 119 -23.00 10.44 19.95
CA SER A 119 -23.96 11.44 19.48
C SER A 119 -23.29 12.68 18.88
N GLY A 120 -24.06 13.51 18.16
CA GLY A 120 -23.58 14.81 17.68
C GLY A 120 -22.43 14.71 16.66
N LEU A 121 -22.51 13.76 15.72
CA LEU A 121 -21.53 13.67 14.63
C LEU A 121 -21.53 14.95 13.79
N GLU A 122 -20.35 15.56 13.62
CA GLU A 122 -20.14 16.80 12.89
C GLU A 122 -18.94 16.69 11.95
N GLU A 123 -19.09 17.23 10.73
CA GLU A 123 -18.01 17.40 9.76
C GLU A 123 -17.23 18.68 10.08
N LEU A 124 -15.89 18.60 10.20
CA LEU A 124 -15.04 19.75 10.52
C LEU A 124 -14.25 20.23 9.31
N VAL A 125 -13.60 19.31 8.59
CA VAL A 125 -12.77 19.63 7.42
C VAL A 125 -13.09 18.61 6.36
N ALA A 126 -13.69 19.05 5.25
CA ALA A 126 -13.99 18.19 4.13
C ALA A 126 -13.54 18.83 2.82
N THR A 127 -12.62 18.16 2.12
CA THR A 127 -12.09 18.62 0.83
C THR A 127 -11.90 17.43 -0.11
N SER A 128 -11.29 17.66 -1.29
CA SER A 128 -10.89 16.58 -2.19
C SER A 128 -9.49 16.02 -1.89
N SER A 129 -8.75 16.68 -1.00
CA SER A 129 -7.46 16.22 -0.52
C SER A 129 -7.64 15.23 0.62
N VAL A 130 -6.55 14.59 1.03
CA VAL A 130 -6.50 13.87 2.29
C VAL A 130 -6.57 14.89 3.42
N GLU A 131 -7.53 14.73 4.32
CA GLU A 131 -7.59 15.44 5.61
C GLU A 131 -7.54 14.38 6.73
N ASP A 132 -6.50 14.41 7.57
CA ASP A 132 -6.22 13.29 8.47
C ASP A 132 -5.69 13.72 9.86
N GLY A 133 -5.93 12.87 10.87
CA GLY A 133 -5.20 12.89 12.15
C GLY A 133 -5.35 14.18 12.95
N ALA A 134 -6.57 14.72 13.02
CA ALA A 134 -6.84 16.00 13.67
C ALA A 134 -6.73 15.94 15.20
N VAL A 135 -6.03 16.90 15.80
CA VAL A 135 -5.91 17.10 17.26
C VAL A 135 -6.42 18.49 17.66
N VAL A 136 -7.24 18.54 18.71
CA VAL A 136 -7.78 19.81 19.25
C VAL A 136 -6.76 20.47 20.17
N SER A 137 -6.59 21.79 20.02
CA SER A 137 -5.75 22.63 20.88
C SER A 137 -6.24 22.65 22.34
N PRO A 138 -5.36 22.87 23.33
CA PRO A 138 -5.73 22.80 24.76
C PRO A 138 -6.88 23.72 25.17
N ASN A 139 -7.05 24.85 24.47
CA ASN A 139 -8.12 25.81 24.74
C ASN A 139 -9.42 25.52 23.96
N GLY A 140 -9.46 24.45 23.15
CA GLY A 140 -10.64 24.05 22.38
C GLY A 140 -10.97 24.92 21.17
N LYS A 141 -10.13 25.90 20.81
CA LYS A 141 -10.45 26.90 19.76
C LYS A 141 -9.90 26.57 18.38
N GLN A 142 -8.86 25.75 18.32
CA GLN A 142 -8.17 25.39 17.09
C GLN A 142 -8.01 23.88 16.97
N ILE A 143 -7.89 23.39 15.74
CA ILE A 143 -7.43 22.03 15.44
C ILE A 143 -6.15 22.09 14.62
N ALA A 144 -5.22 21.18 14.87
CA ALA A 144 -4.09 20.90 13.99
C ALA A 144 -4.32 19.55 13.32
N TYR A 145 -4.05 19.43 12.03
CA TYR A 145 -4.35 18.24 11.24
C TYR A 145 -3.36 18.08 10.09
N VAL A 146 -3.31 16.88 9.50
CA VAL A 146 -2.53 16.60 8.29
C VAL A 146 -3.41 16.86 7.07
N SER A 147 -2.89 17.55 6.07
CA SER A 147 -3.57 17.73 4.78
C SER A 147 -2.62 17.61 3.61
N THR A 148 -3.08 17.02 2.50
CA THR A 148 -2.36 17.01 1.21
C THR A 148 -2.73 18.16 0.29
N ALA A 149 -3.56 19.09 0.77
CA ALA A 149 -3.87 20.31 0.04
C ALA A 149 -2.60 21.09 -0.35
N ASN A 150 -2.63 21.72 -1.52
CA ASN A 150 -1.53 22.50 -2.12
C ASN A 150 -0.31 21.70 -2.61
N GLY A 151 -0.42 20.40 -2.89
CA GLY A 151 0.67 19.71 -3.59
C GLY A 151 0.78 18.20 -3.40
N TYR A 152 -0.27 17.54 -2.91
CA TYR A 152 -0.33 16.08 -2.70
C TYR A 152 0.67 15.52 -1.68
N LYS A 153 1.40 16.40 -0.98
CA LYS A 153 2.32 16.05 0.11
C LYS A 153 1.64 16.31 1.44
N ALA A 154 1.76 15.37 2.38
CA ALA A 154 1.25 15.53 3.74
C ALA A 154 1.89 16.74 4.44
N ASN A 155 1.07 17.70 4.87
CA ASN A 155 1.47 18.93 5.57
C ASN A 155 0.68 19.11 6.87
N ILE A 156 1.25 19.82 7.85
CA ILE A 156 0.52 20.24 9.04
C ILE A 156 -0.24 21.53 8.75
N TRP A 157 -1.55 21.48 8.97
CA TRP A 157 -2.46 22.62 8.88
C TRP A 157 -3.08 22.92 10.22
N VAL A 158 -3.55 24.16 10.38
CA VAL A 158 -4.36 24.56 11.52
C VAL A 158 -5.66 25.20 11.02
N MET A 159 -6.75 24.90 11.71
CA MET A 159 -8.04 25.57 11.52
C MET A 159 -8.52 26.18 12.83
N ASP A 160 -8.99 27.41 12.75
CA ASP A 160 -9.75 28.06 13.81
C ASP A 160 -11.20 27.58 13.77
N LEU A 161 -11.69 27.01 14.87
CA LEU A 161 -13.00 26.35 14.94
C LEU A 161 -14.18 27.35 14.94
N GLU A 162 -13.95 28.60 15.35
CA GLU A 162 -14.99 29.63 15.38
C GLU A 162 -15.18 30.28 14.01
N SER A 163 -14.08 30.69 13.38
CA SER A 163 -14.11 31.39 12.09
C SER A 163 -14.02 30.46 10.87
N GLY A 164 -13.61 29.21 11.05
CA GLY A 164 -13.33 28.26 9.96
C GLY A 164 -12.07 28.59 9.15
N LYS A 165 -11.28 29.59 9.56
CA LYS A 165 -10.05 29.99 8.86
C LYS A 165 -9.00 28.88 8.94
N LYS A 166 -8.43 28.51 7.79
CA LYS A 166 -7.38 27.48 7.66
C LYS A 166 -6.05 28.09 7.21
N TRP A 167 -4.93 27.57 7.68
CA TRP A 167 -3.59 27.94 7.20
C TRP A 167 -2.61 26.76 7.31
N ASN A 168 -1.68 26.71 6.36
CA ASN A 168 -0.64 25.69 6.29
C ASN A 168 0.59 26.14 7.11
N LEU A 169 1.15 25.23 7.91
CA LEU A 169 2.34 25.45 8.72
C LEU A 169 3.64 24.95 8.07
N THR A 170 3.56 23.98 7.16
CA THR A 170 4.72 23.20 6.70
C THR A 170 5.01 23.25 5.20
N ASP A 171 4.18 23.94 4.42
CA ASP A 171 4.50 24.34 3.03
C ASP A 171 4.65 25.87 2.94
N THR A 172 5.66 26.41 3.63
CA THR A 172 5.95 27.84 3.71
C THR A 172 7.42 28.11 3.42
N ALA A 173 7.79 29.37 3.20
CA ALA A 173 9.20 29.75 3.03
C ALA A 173 10.09 29.33 4.23
N LEU A 174 9.54 29.30 5.45
CA LEU A 174 10.28 28.90 6.66
C LEU A 174 10.53 27.38 6.72
N THR A 175 9.64 26.58 6.13
CA THR A 175 9.66 25.11 6.19
C THR A 175 10.07 24.46 4.87
N ALA A 176 10.30 25.23 3.81
CA ALA A 176 10.61 24.78 2.45
C ALA A 176 11.72 23.72 2.42
N ALA A 177 11.46 22.55 1.86
CA ALA A 177 12.38 21.42 1.80
C ALA A 177 12.98 21.23 0.40
N ASN A 178 13.88 20.25 0.27
CA ASN A 178 14.32 19.79 -1.04
C ASN A 178 13.17 19.03 -1.73
N ASN A 179 12.71 19.56 -2.86
CA ASN A 179 11.58 19.01 -3.60
C ASN A 179 11.83 17.63 -4.21
N SER A 180 13.10 17.21 -4.35
CA SER A 180 13.50 15.89 -4.86
C SER A 180 13.60 14.81 -3.78
N LEU A 181 13.37 15.16 -2.51
CA LEU A 181 13.42 14.25 -1.37
C LEU A 181 12.04 14.13 -0.70
N PRO A 182 11.81 13.08 0.11
CA PRO A 182 10.63 13.00 0.97
C PRO A 182 10.45 14.27 1.81
N ASN A 183 9.20 14.69 1.94
CA ASN A 183 8.81 15.93 2.62
C ASN A 183 7.38 15.88 3.16
N GLY A 184 7.04 14.80 3.86
CA GLY A 184 5.80 14.64 4.60
C GLY A 184 5.95 15.05 6.08
N TYR A 185 4.83 15.46 6.66
CA TYR A 185 4.72 15.87 8.06
C TYR A 185 3.50 15.19 8.69
N PHE A 186 3.68 14.52 9.83
CA PHE A 186 2.69 13.57 10.35
C PHE A 186 2.44 13.75 11.85
N ARG A 187 1.29 13.24 12.32
CA ARG A 187 0.97 13.06 13.75
C ARG A 187 1.18 14.34 14.60
N PRO A 188 0.48 15.46 14.31
CA PRO A 188 0.58 16.67 15.12
C PRO A 188 0.14 16.43 16.57
N ALA A 189 0.78 17.11 17.52
CA ALA A 189 0.46 17.08 18.94
C ALA A 189 0.70 18.44 19.59
N TRP A 190 -0.34 19.01 20.21
CA TRP A 190 -0.27 20.27 20.93
C TRP A 190 0.48 20.14 22.26
N SER A 191 1.30 21.15 22.59
CA SER A 191 1.81 21.31 23.95
C SER A 191 0.67 21.67 24.90
N PRO A 192 0.78 21.33 26.20
CA PRO A 192 -0.28 21.62 27.18
C PRO A 192 -0.63 23.12 27.31
N ASP A 193 0.33 24.00 27.06
CA ASP A 193 0.17 25.47 27.07
C ASP A 193 -0.37 26.05 25.74
N GLY A 194 -0.54 25.21 24.71
CA GLY A 194 -1.01 25.60 23.38
C GLY A 194 -0.02 26.44 22.57
N GLN A 195 1.23 26.60 23.02
CA GLN A 195 2.23 27.45 22.35
C GLN A 195 2.99 26.72 21.23
N TRP A 196 2.93 25.39 21.20
CA TRP A 196 3.69 24.56 20.26
C TRP A 196 2.85 23.42 19.72
N ILE A 197 3.16 23.03 18.49
CA ILE A 197 2.71 21.78 17.87
C ILE A 197 3.96 20.98 17.52
N ALA A 198 4.09 19.79 18.08
CA ALA A 198 5.12 18.82 17.73
C ALA A 198 4.58 17.84 16.68
N PHE A 199 5.45 17.36 15.79
CA PHE A 199 5.09 16.39 14.74
C PHE A 199 6.33 15.62 14.29
N SER A 200 6.12 14.46 13.69
CA SER A 200 7.17 13.72 12.99
C SER A 200 7.25 14.17 11.54
N SER A 201 8.42 14.02 10.92
CA SER A 201 8.59 14.35 9.49
C SER A 201 9.78 13.62 8.88
N ASP A 202 9.61 13.17 7.64
CA ASP A 202 10.67 12.60 6.80
C ASP A 202 11.35 13.66 5.91
N ARG A 203 11.09 14.95 6.17
CA ARG A 203 11.67 16.09 5.45
C ARG A 203 13.16 15.95 5.24
N ASN A 204 13.56 15.99 3.96
CA ASN A 204 14.94 15.90 3.50
C ASN A 204 15.63 14.58 3.88
N SER A 205 14.89 13.52 4.22
CA SER A 205 15.44 12.17 4.29
C SER A 205 15.86 11.70 2.90
N GLY A 206 16.72 10.67 2.84
CA GLY A 206 17.04 10.03 1.56
C GLY A 206 15.96 9.02 1.17
N TRP A 207 15.83 8.76 -0.14
CA TRP A 207 15.13 7.58 -0.64
C TRP A 207 15.98 6.34 -0.36
N TYR A 208 15.56 5.51 0.58
CA TYR A 208 16.27 4.30 0.98
C TYR A 208 15.36 3.09 0.82
N GLY A 209 15.75 2.11 0.00
CA GLY A 209 15.05 0.83 -0.03
C GLY A 209 15.36 -0.03 1.21
N HIS A 210 14.50 -1.00 1.50
CA HIS A 210 14.76 -1.99 2.54
C HIS A 210 15.91 -2.93 2.14
N GLY A 211 16.72 -3.35 3.10
CA GLY A 211 17.96 -4.08 2.84
C GLY A 211 17.90 -5.52 3.31
N ASP A 212 17.55 -6.45 2.43
CA ASP A 212 17.77 -7.88 2.68
C ASP A 212 19.18 -8.28 2.15
N PRO A 213 20.09 -8.80 3.01
CA PRO A 213 21.40 -9.30 2.60
C PRO A 213 21.35 -10.37 1.50
N ILE A 214 20.23 -11.09 1.35
CA ILE A 214 20.02 -12.11 0.31
C ILE A 214 20.13 -11.51 -1.10
N PHE A 215 19.84 -10.21 -1.27
CA PHE A 215 19.96 -9.53 -2.56
C PHE A 215 21.25 -8.73 -2.71
N GLN A 216 22.34 -9.08 -2.00
CA GLN A 216 23.65 -8.39 -2.09
C GLN A 216 23.59 -6.86 -1.83
N GLY A 217 22.67 -6.40 -1.00
CA GLY A 217 22.49 -4.95 -0.76
C GLY A 217 21.79 -4.22 -1.90
N VAL A 218 21.23 -4.94 -2.88
CA VAL A 218 20.22 -4.39 -3.79
C VAL A 218 19.01 -4.08 -2.93
N SER A 219 18.85 -2.80 -2.59
CA SER A 219 17.70 -2.36 -1.83
C SER A 219 16.43 -2.78 -2.58
N GLY A 220 15.51 -3.41 -1.85
CA GLY A 220 14.26 -3.93 -2.39
C GLY A 220 13.41 -2.84 -3.02
N TRP A 221 12.28 -3.21 -3.59
CA TRP A 221 11.42 -2.25 -4.28
C TRP A 221 10.93 -1.18 -3.29
N GLU A 222 10.56 -1.56 -2.08
CA GLU A 222 9.88 -0.71 -1.11
C GLU A 222 10.85 0.21 -0.34
N HIS A 223 10.42 1.45 -0.12
CA HIS A 223 11.16 2.41 0.69
C HIS A 223 10.92 2.23 2.18
N THR A 224 11.99 2.41 2.93
CA THR A 224 11.99 2.54 4.38
C THR A 224 11.92 4.02 4.76
N GLN A 225 11.50 4.31 5.99
CA GLN A 225 11.24 5.69 6.42
C GLN A 225 12.21 6.12 7.52
N GLU A 226 12.81 7.30 7.38
CA GLU A 226 13.49 7.99 8.47
C GLU A 226 12.65 9.19 8.89
N LEU A 227 12.42 9.32 10.19
CA LEU A 227 11.61 10.40 10.76
C LEU A 227 12.42 11.11 11.84
N SER A 228 12.26 12.43 11.92
CA SER A 228 12.71 13.25 13.03
C SER A 228 11.54 13.97 13.67
N ILE A 229 11.70 14.41 14.92
CA ILE A 229 10.68 15.19 15.62
C ILE A 229 10.97 16.68 15.43
N TYR A 230 9.95 17.41 15.00
CA TYR A 230 9.96 18.85 14.81
C TYR A 230 8.90 19.51 15.68
N ALA A 231 9.01 20.82 15.84
CA ALA A 231 7.98 21.64 16.44
C ALA A 231 7.88 23.00 15.74
N ILE A 232 6.69 23.57 15.77
CA ILE A 232 6.40 24.91 15.24
C ILE A 232 5.36 25.59 16.13
N ARG A 233 5.33 26.92 16.13
CA ARG A 233 4.20 27.64 16.74
C ARG A 233 2.94 27.55 15.87
N PRO A 234 1.75 27.62 16.47
CA PRO A 234 0.48 27.58 15.73
C PRO A 234 0.30 28.72 14.71
N ASN A 235 1.03 29.82 14.86
CA ASN A 235 1.04 30.94 13.92
C ASN A 235 2.04 30.75 12.76
N GLY A 236 2.77 29.63 12.70
CA GLY A 236 3.77 29.33 11.68
C GLY A 236 5.18 29.83 11.99
N SER A 237 5.43 30.48 13.14
CA SER A 237 6.78 30.93 13.51
C SER A 237 7.58 29.86 14.27
N ASP A 238 8.88 30.12 14.43
CA ASP A 238 9.82 29.34 15.25
C ASP A 238 9.87 27.83 14.92
N PHE A 239 9.75 27.47 13.63
CA PHE A 239 9.96 26.09 13.17
C PHE A 239 11.35 25.58 13.52
N ARG A 240 11.42 24.42 14.18
CA ARG A 240 12.69 23.79 14.56
C ARG A 240 12.63 22.27 14.61
N ARG A 241 13.78 21.65 14.32
CA ARG A 241 14.01 20.23 14.60
C ARG A 241 14.32 20.05 16.08
N VAL A 242 13.50 19.29 16.79
CA VAL A 242 13.69 19.00 18.23
C VAL A 242 14.73 17.90 18.41
N VAL A 243 14.58 16.77 17.71
CA VAL A 243 15.51 15.65 17.81
C VAL A 243 15.55 14.86 16.51
N SER A 244 16.73 14.31 16.18
CA SER A 244 16.96 13.46 15.03
C SER A 244 17.99 12.40 15.36
N LYS A 245 17.89 11.25 14.71
CA LYS A 245 18.86 10.15 14.83
C LYS A 245 19.02 9.50 13.45
N SER A 246 20.22 9.58 12.89
CA SER A 246 20.51 9.04 11.54
C SER A 246 20.19 7.55 11.47
N GLY A 247 19.51 7.09 10.41
CA GLY A 247 19.16 5.67 10.26
C GLY A 247 18.01 5.21 11.15
N TYR A 248 17.24 6.13 11.74
CA TYR A 248 16.12 5.83 12.64
C TYR A 248 14.85 6.57 12.23
N CYS A 249 13.73 5.93 12.55
CA CYS A 249 12.39 6.51 12.52
C CYS A 249 11.99 6.95 13.92
N LEU A 250 11.78 8.24 14.14
CA LEU A 250 11.24 8.83 15.37
C LEU A 250 9.79 9.30 15.12
N GLY A 251 8.80 8.62 15.69
CA GLY A 251 7.39 8.83 15.31
C GLY A 251 6.41 9.00 16.47
N SER A 252 5.22 9.48 16.12
CA SER A 252 4.08 9.71 17.01
C SER A 252 4.41 10.49 18.29
N PRO A 253 4.93 11.73 18.19
CA PRO A 253 5.29 12.52 19.36
C PRO A 253 4.09 12.90 20.23
N LYS A 254 4.24 12.85 21.55
CA LYS A 254 3.30 13.39 22.55
C LYS A 254 4.02 14.18 23.61
N TRP A 255 3.34 15.15 24.22
CA TRP A 255 3.89 16.01 25.27
C TRP A 255 3.69 15.40 26.65
N SER A 256 4.65 15.60 27.55
CA SER A 256 4.43 15.38 28.98
C SER A 256 3.37 16.36 29.52
N PRO A 257 2.63 16.00 30.59
CA PRO A 257 1.58 16.87 31.13
C PRO A 257 2.07 18.27 31.55
N ASN A 258 3.34 18.37 31.96
CA ASN A 258 4.00 19.64 32.30
C ASN A 258 4.63 20.37 31.11
N GLY A 259 4.57 19.83 29.89
CA GLY A 259 5.11 20.42 28.67
C GLY A 259 6.64 20.41 28.54
N GLU A 260 7.37 19.82 29.49
CA GLU A 260 8.84 19.85 29.49
C GLU A 260 9.49 18.82 28.55
N ARG A 261 8.77 17.75 28.22
CA ARG A 261 9.30 16.61 27.46
C ARG A 261 8.40 16.24 26.30
N ILE A 262 9.03 15.68 25.27
CA ILE A 262 8.34 15.00 24.17
C ILE A 262 8.72 13.52 24.23
N ILE A 263 7.71 12.65 24.25
CA ILE A 263 7.83 11.20 24.15
C ILE A 263 7.49 10.75 22.73
N PHE A 264 8.20 9.76 22.20
CA PHE A 264 8.01 9.21 20.86
C PHE A 264 8.53 7.77 20.80
N TYR A 265 8.10 6.99 19.81
CA TYR A 265 8.76 5.72 19.53
C TYR A 265 9.98 5.97 18.64
N GLU A 266 11.03 5.17 18.83
CA GLU A 266 12.16 5.09 17.91
C GLU A 266 12.40 3.65 17.46
N MET A 267 12.69 3.47 16.18
CA MET A 267 13.12 2.19 15.61
C MET A 267 14.16 2.42 14.53
N THR A 268 14.94 1.40 14.19
CA THR A 268 15.83 1.48 13.03
C THR A 268 15.00 1.69 11.77
N ARG A 269 15.59 2.33 10.76
CA ARG A 269 14.97 2.49 9.45
C ARG A 269 14.51 1.14 8.87
N GLU A 270 15.31 0.09 8.99
CA GLU A 270 14.93 -1.25 8.51
C GLU A 270 13.69 -1.80 9.22
N ASN A 271 13.55 -1.52 10.53
CA ASN A 271 12.36 -1.96 11.26
C ASN A 271 11.10 -1.21 10.87
N THR A 272 11.20 -0.08 10.15
CA THR A 272 10.00 0.51 9.55
C THR A 272 9.41 -0.37 8.48
N TRP A 273 10.21 -1.18 7.78
CA TRP A 273 9.75 -2.23 6.87
C TRP A 273 9.28 -3.47 7.65
N ASN A 274 10.13 -3.98 8.54
CA ASN A 274 9.82 -5.23 9.22
C ASN A 274 8.53 -5.17 10.05
N SER A 275 8.19 -3.99 10.57
CA SER A 275 7.02 -3.81 11.41
C SER A 275 5.69 -3.88 10.68
N HIS A 276 5.57 -3.67 9.37
CA HIS A 276 4.26 -3.74 8.67
C HIS A 276 4.11 -5.01 7.81
N ARG A 277 5.03 -5.96 7.95
CA ARG A 277 5.09 -7.22 7.22
C ARG A 277 4.79 -8.40 8.14
N PRO A 278 3.74 -9.21 7.86
CA PRO A 278 3.39 -10.35 8.70
C PRO A 278 4.56 -11.32 8.95
N GLU A 279 5.42 -11.54 7.95
CA GLU A 279 6.58 -12.44 8.02
C GLU A 279 7.69 -11.99 8.97
N SER A 280 7.77 -10.70 9.28
CA SER A 280 8.90 -10.11 10.02
C SER A 280 8.49 -9.29 11.24
N LEU A 281 7.19 -9.07 11.46
CA LEU A 281 6.67 -8.26 12.56
C LEU A 281 7.24 -8.68 13.92
N ASP A 282 7.23 -9.98 14.22
CA ASP A 282 7.72 -10.51 15.50
C ASP A 282 9.25 -10.38 15.68
N SER A 283 9.99 -10.10 14.60
CA SER A 283 11.43 -9.79 14.65
C SER A 283 11.74 -8.29 14.75
N ALA A 284 10.74 -7.44 14.47
CA ALA A 284 10.88 -5.99 14.51
C ALA A 284 10.90 -5.47 15.95
N ASN A 285 11.68 -4.41 16.17
CA ASN A 285 11.84 -3.82 17.50
C ASN A 285 11.80 -2.30 17.44
N SER A 286 11.14 -1.70 18.44
CA SER A 286 11.22 -0.27 18.73
C SER A 286 11.44 -0.02 20.22
N THR A 287 11.71 1.22 20.58
CA THR A 287 11.88 1.70 21.96
C THR A 287 11.06 2.96 22.13
N ILE A 288 10.42 3.15 23.27
CA ILE A 288 9.78 4.43 23.59
C ILE A 288 10.77 5.26 24.39
N VAL A 289 11.01 6.47 23.93
CA VAL A 289 11.98 7.39 24.51
C VAL A 289 11.37 8.77 24.68
N SER A 290 11.96 9.57 25.57
CA SER A 290 11.60 10.98 25.69
C SER A 290 12.83 11.87 25.70
N VAL A 291 12.68 13.12 25.26
CA VAL A 291 13.72 14.16 25.32
C VAL A 291 13.15 15.43 25.96
N LYS A 292 14.02 16.26 26.52
CA LYS A 292 13.64 17.61 26.96
C LYS A 292 13.33 18.47 25.75
N PHE A 293 12.12 19.02 25.66
CA PHE A 293 11.66 19.79 24.49
C PHE A 293 12.58 20.98 24.17
N THR A 294 13.02 21.71 25.19
CA THR A 294 13.78 22.97 25.01
C THR A 294 15.14 22.75 24.36
N THR A 295 15.75 21.58 24.54
CA THR A 295 17.12 21.29 24.10
C THR A 295 17.23 20.14 23.12
N GLY A 296 16.21 19.28 22.99
CA GLY A 296 16.31 18.02 22.27
C GLY A 296 17.24 16.98 22.93
N ALA A 297 17.76 17.29 24.12
CA ALA A 297 18.72 16.48 24.86
C ALA A 297 18.05 15.75 26.04
N ASP A 298 18.85 15.17 26.94
CA ASP A 298 18.36 14.36 28.07
C ASP A 298 17.43 13.23 27.60
N ARG A 299 17.91 12.47 26.60
CA ARG A 299 17.21 11.30 26.07
C ARG A 299 17.07 10.24 27.18
N ARG A 300 15.83 9.87 27.50
CA ARG A 300 15.49 8.81 28.45
C ARG A 300 14.81 7.67 27.72
N VAL A 301 15.16 6.45 28.09
CA VAL A 301 14.45 5.25 27.65
C VAL A 301 13.29 5.04 28.63
N GLU A 302 12.07 5.16 28.12
CA GLU A 302 10.85 4.99 28.93
C GLU A 302 10.34 3.55 28.87
N VAL A 303 10.42 2.93 27.69
CA VAL A 303 10.05 1.52 27.49
C VAL A 303 11.03 0.88 26.51
N GLN A 304 11.56 -0.28 26.90
CA GLN A 304 12.45 -1.11 26.08
C GLN A 304 12.05 -2.59 26.17
N GLY A 305 12.53 -3.40 25.23
CA GLY A 305 12.28 -4.84 25.18
C GLY A 305 11.91 -5.29 23.78
N ALA A 306 11.68 -6.60 23.62
CA ALA A 306 11.33 -7.20 22.34
C ALA A 306 9.99 -6.69 21.79
N GLY A 307 9.84 -6.71 20.47
CA GLY A 307 8.61 -6.36 19.74
C GLY A 307 8.48 -4.87 19.41
N VAL A 308 7.38 -4.52 18.74
CA VAL A 308 7.10 -3.14 18.32
C VAL A 308 6.22 -2.44 19.35
N LYS A 309 6.70 -1.31 19.86
CA LYS A 309 6.05 -0.39 20.80
C LYS A 309 5.81 0.95 20.12
N ILE A 310 4.56 1.34 19.92
CA ILE A 310 4.14 2.53 19.17
C ILE A 310 3.03 3.27 19.93
N PHE A 311 2.63 4.45 19.44
CA PHE A 311 1.60 5.30 20.05
C PHE A 311 1.83 5.63 21.53
N PRO A 312 3.02 6.12 21.94
CA PRO A 312 3.23 6.49 23.33
C PRO A 312 2.39 7.72 23.70
N GLN A 313 1.76 7.71 24.87
CA GLN A 313 1.04 8.84 25.44
C GLN A 313 1.23 8.89 26.96
N TYR A 314 1.44 10.08 27.53
CA TYR A 314 1.38 10.25 28.97
C TYR A 314 -0.07 10.26 29.46
N LEU A 315 -0.33 9.52 30.53
CA LEU A 315 -1.54 9.60 31.33
C LEU A 315 -1.36 10.66 32.44
N PRO A 316 -2.44 11.14 33.10
CA PRO A 316 -2.36 12.22 34.10
C PRO A 316 -1.40 11.98 35.26
N ASN A 317 -1.22 10.72 35.66
CA ASN A 317 -0.29 10.30 36.71
C ASN A 317 1.16 10.14 36.21
N SER A 318 1.48 10.60 35.00
CA SER A 318 2.76 10.42 34.30
C SER A 318 3.13 8.98 33.96
N THR A 319 2.22 8.02 34.13
CA THR A 319 2.34 6.70 33.49
C THR A 319 2.32 6.88 31.98
N VAL A 320 3.16 6.11 31.27
CA VAL A 320 3.16 6.09 29.81
C VAL A 320 2.30 4.92 29.36
N ALA A 321 1.25 5.21 28.60
CA ALA A 321 0.49 4.23 27.84
C ALA A 321 1.08 4.08 26.43
N TYR A 322 1.00 2.87 25.88
CA TYR A 322 1.47 2.58 24.52
C TYR A 322 0.78 1.36 23.95
N PHE A 323 0.93 1.15 22.65
CA PHE A 323 0.45 -0.02 21.94
C PHE A 323 1.61 -0.95 21.60
N GLY A 324 1.48 -2.22 21.96
CA GLY A 324 2.37 -3.29 21.52
C GLY A 324 1.81 -3.95 20.26
N LYS A 325 2.67 -4.18 19.27
CA LYS A 325 2.33 -4.86 18.00
C LYS A 325 3.15 -6.14 17.84
N GLY A 326 2.50 -7.22 17.40
CA GLY A 326 3.07 -8.55 17.21
C GLY A 326 2.53 -9.59 18.21
N SER A 327 2.67 -10.87 17.88
CA SER A 327 1.94 -11.98 18.51
C SER A 327 2.10 -12.05 20.03
N ALA A 328 3.29 -11.75 20.56
CA ALA A 328 3.60 -11.86 21.99
C ALA A 328 3.18 -10.65 22.84
N ILE A 329 2.96 -9.48 22.23
CA ILE A 329 2.73 -8.23 22.97
C ILE A 329 1.53 -7.43 22.42
N GLU A 330 0.74 -7.98 21.51
CA GLU A 330 -0.41 -7.31 20.89
C GLU A 330 -1.38 -6.79 21.96
N GLY A 331 -1.50 -5.47 22.08
CA GLY A 331 -2.42 -4.88 23.04
C GLY A 331 -2.02 -3.52 23.61
N PHE A 332 -2.83 -3.04 24.55
CA PHE A 332 -2.58 -1.81 25.29
C PHE A 332 -1.69 -2.10 26.49
N HIS A 333 -0.66 -1.30 26.68
CA HIS A 333 0.29 -1.43 27.79
C HIS A 333 0.45 -0.12 28.53
N THR A 334 0.85 -0.21 29.79
CA THR A 334 1.27 0.94 30.59
C THR A 334 2.57 0.68 31.35
N THR A 335 3.36 1.72 31.60
CA THR A 335 4.58 1.59 32.46
C THR A 335 4.27 1.30 33.92
N ALA A 336 3.00 1.38 34.33
CA ALA A 336 2.53 0.95 35.65
C ALA A 336 2.18 -0.56 35.70
N GLY A 337 2.39 -1.31 34.61
CA GLY A 337 2.15 -2.76 34.55
C GLY A 337 0.75 -3.18 34.07
N GLY A 338 -0.10 -2.23 33.67
CA GLY A 338 -1.38 -2.55 33.02
C GLY A 338 -1.17 -3.11 31.61
N TYR A 339 -1.91 -4.18 31.30
CA TYR A 339 -1.91 -4.85 29.99
C TYR A 339 -3.32 -5.31 29.62
N VAL A 340 -3.74 -4.99 28.40
CA VAL A 340 -4.98 -5.49 27.79
C VAL A 340 -4.61 -6.18 26.49
N ASN A 341 -4.79 -7.49 26.44
CA ASN A 341 -4.51 -8.30 25.26
C ASN A 341 -5.58 -8.03 24.18
N THR A 342 -5.14 -7.80 22.95
CA THR A 342 -6.02 -7.60 21.79
C THR A 342 -5.75 -8.56 20.63
N THR A 343 -5.04 -9.68 20.83
CA THR A 343 -4.57 -10.58 19.76
C THR A 343 -5.71 -11.21 18.93
N SER A 344 -6.94 -11.24 19.43
CA SER A 344 -8.10 -11.73 18.67
C SER A 344 -8.59 -10.75 17.60
N GLU A 345 -8.05 -9.54 17.54
CA GLU A 345 -8.56 -8.45 16.71
C GLU A 345 -7.40 -7.60 16.16
N VAL A 346 -7.54 -7.08 14.94
CA VAL A 346 -6.53 -6.17 14.37
C VAL A 346 -6.88 -4.74 14.76
N ILE A 347 -6.37 -4.28 15.90
CA ILE A 347 -6.62 -2.93 16.46
C ILE A 347 -5.50 -1.96 16.11
N ARG A 348 -5.80 -0.74 15.66
CA ARG A 348 -4.76 0.28 15.39
C ARG A 348 -5.10 1.64 16.01
N SER A 349 -4.12 2.53 15.96
CA SER A 349 -4.22 3.95 16.33
C SER A 349 -4.93 4.30 17.65
N PRO A 350 -4.63 3.63 18.80
CA PRO A 350 -5.22 4.02 20.06
C PRO A 350 -4.86 5.43 20.50
N ALA A 351 -5.81 6.10 21.15
CA ALA A 351 -5.62 7.34 21.87
C ALA A 351 -6.35 7.28 23.21
N TRP A 352 -5.69 7.71 24.29
CA TRP A 352 -6.25 7.69 25.64
C TRP A 352 -6.93 9.02 25.98
N SER A 353 -8.01 8.96 26.75
CA SER A 353 -8.72 10.15 27.22
C SER A 353 -7.85 11.03 28.12
N PRO A 354 -8.12 12.34 28.22
CA PRO A 354 -7.34 13.24 29.07
C PRO A 354 -7.31 12.85 30.54
N ASP A 355 -8.33 12.15 31.05
CA ASP A 355 -8.38 11.63 32.42
C ASP A 355 -7.73 10.25 32.59
N GLY A 356 -7.26 9.65 31.48
CA GLY A 356 -6.59 8.35 31.44
C GLY A 356 -7.50 7.14 31.69
N LYS A 357 -8.82 7.31 31.66
CA LYS A 357 -9.78 6.23 31.98
C LYS A 357 -10.30 5.48 30.77
N LYS A 358 -10.32 6.12 29.60
CA LYS A 358 -10.84 5.54 28.36
C LYS A 358 -9.77 5.50 27.28
N VAL A 359 -9.98 4.63 26.31
CA VAL A 359 -9.20 4.54 25.07
C VAL A 359 -10.17 4.48 23.90
N VAL A 360 -9.85 5.23 22.84
CA VAL A 360 -10.50 5.12 21.53
C VAL A 360 -9.50 4.52 20.56
N TYR A 361 -9.93 3.62 19.69
CA TYR A 361 -9.09 2.93 18.72
C TYR A 361 -9.93 2.45 17.54
N GLU A 362 -9.27 2.00 16.48
CA GLU A 362 -9.94 1.40 15.33
C GLU A 362 -9.76 -0.12 15.32
N LYS A 363 -10.79 -0.86 14.90
CA LYS A 363 -10.69 -2.27 14.51
C LYS A 363 -10.71 -2.34 12.99
N THR A 364 -9.68 -2.95 12.42
CA THR A 364 -9.55 -3.15 10.97
C THR A 364 -9.83 -4.59 10.59
N ALA A 365 -10.41 -4.80 9.41
CA ALA A 365 -10.50 -6.13 8.83
C ALA A 365 -10.22 -6.07 7.33
N TRP A 366 -9.51 -7.07 6.82
CA TRP A 366 -9.19 -7.22 5.41
C TRP A 366 -10.30 -7.98 4.66
N THR A 367 -11.55 -7.58 4.90
CA THR A 367 -12.70 -8.16 4.20
C THR A 367 -12.57 -7.94 2.69
N ILE A 368 -13.02 -8.93 1.91
CA ILE A 368 -12.99 -8.84 0.45
C ILE A 368 -13.77 -7.61 0.01
N ARG A 369 -13.11 -6.74 -0.76
CA ARG A 369 -13.77 -5.57 -1.33
C ARG A 369 -14.54 -6.03 -2.57
N PRO A 370 -15.86 -5.75 -2.67
CA PRO A 370 -16.62 -6.15 -3.84
C PRO A 370 -16.03 -5.54 -5.11
N MET A 371 -15.91 -6.34 -6.16
CA MET A 371 -15.63 -5.83 -7.50
C MET A 371 -16.60 -4.72 -7.86
N ASP A 372 -16.12 -3.73 -8.61
CA ASP A 372 -16.90 -2.58 -9.06
C ASP A 372 -17.44 -1.66 -7.94
N LYS A 373 -17.05 -1.86 -6.65
CA LYS A 373 -17.40 -0.94 -5.56
C LYS A 373 -16.99 0.48 -5.98
N LYS A 374 -17.94 1.42 -5.89
CA LYS A 374 -17.65 2.83 -6.22
C LYS A 374 -16.60 3.38 -5.25
N LEU A 375 -15.64 4.11 -5.80
CA LEU A 375 -14.62 4.83 -5.07
C LEU A 375 -14.84 6.33 -5.26
N TYR A 376 -14.16 7.13 -4.45
CA TYR A 376 -14.14 8.57 -4.64
C TYR A 376 -13.55 8.92 -6.01
N SER A 377 -14.15 9.88 -6.71
CA SER A 377 -13.72 10.31 -8.04
C SER A 377 -13.02 11.66 -7.94
N TRP A 378 -11.68 11.65 -7.85
CA TRP A 378 -10.88 12.88 -7.85
C TRP A 378 -10.90 13.60 -9.20
N ASP A 379 -10.98 12.83 -10.30
CA ASP A 379 -11.22 13.38 -11.63
C ASP A 379 -12.73 13.41 -11.92
N PRO A 380 -13.37 14.59 -12.04
CA PRO A 380 -14.80 14.70 -12.25
C PRO A 380 -15.25 14.17 -13.62
N GLU A 381 -14.34 13.92 -14.57
CA GLU A 381 -14.70 13.38 -15.89
C GLU A 381 -14.92 11.87 -15.88
N TRP A 382 -14.52 11.16 -14.82
CA TRP A 382 -14.55 9.70 -14.75
C TRP A 382 -15.26 9.20 -13.48
N GLU A 383 -15.89 8.03 -13.56
CA GLU A 383 -16.41 7.34 -12.38
C GLU A 383 -15.37 6.32 -11.88
N TYR A 384 -14.96 6.43 -10.62
CA TYR A 384 -13.92 5.57 -10.05
C TYR A 384 -14.52 4.32 -9.43
N ARG A 385 -13.90 3.16 -9.68
CA ARG A 385 -14.35 1.87 -9.17
C ARG A 385 -13.19 0.97 -8.80
N PHE A 386 -13.43 0.14 -7.78
CA PHE A 386 -12.49 -0.89 -7.38
C PHE A 386 -12.38 -2.00 -8.42
N THR A 387 -11.15 -2.46 -8.63
CA THR A 387 -10.80 -3.69 -9.34
C THR A 387 -9.84 -4.53 -8.51
N ASP A 388 -9.92 -5.84 -8.65
CA ASP A 388 -8.82 -6.73 -8.27
C ASP A 388 -7.64 -6.53 -9.26
N VAL A 389 -6.55 -7.23 -9.04
CA VAL A 389 -5.24 -6.85 -9.57
C VAL A 389 -5.09 -7.07 -11.09
N PHE A 390 -4.29 -6.19 -11.70
CA PHE A 390 -3.89 -6.20 -13.12
C PHE A 390 -5.04 -6.27 -14.16
N PRO A 391 -6.04 -5.37 -14.10
CA PRO A 391 -7.09 -5.34 -15.12
C PRO A 391 -6.52 -4.88 -16.48
N GLN A 392 -7.00 -5.49 -17.57
CA GLN A 392 -6.68 -5.11 -18.95
C GLN A 392 -7.93 -5.15 -19.84
N LEU A 393 -8.12 -4.10 -20.65
CA LEU A 393 -9.20 -4.00 -21.63
C LEU A 393 -8.76 -4.52 -23.00
N SER A 394 -9.57 -5.37 -23.62
CA SER A 394 -9.38 -5.87 -24.98
C SER A 394 -9.95 -4.92 -26.04
N ASN A 395 -9.50 -5.08 -27.28
CA ASN A 395 -10.10 -4.41 -28.45
C ASN A 395 -11.53 -4.88 -28.75
N THR A 396 -11.97 -5.99 -28.13
CA THR A 396 -13.32 -6.55 -28.23
C THR A 396 -14.20 -6.16 -27.03
N ASN A 397 -13.79 -5.16 -26.24
CA ASN A 397 -14.52 -4.62 -25.10
C ASN A 397 -14.77 -5.66 -23.99
N LYS A 398 -13.80 -6.54 -23.77
CA LYS A 398 -13.74 -7.45 -22.62
C LYS A 398 -12.62 -7.01 -21.68
N ILE A 399 -12.80 -7.25 -20.39
CA ILE A 399 -11.79 -7.05 -19.36
C ILE A 399 -11.28 -8.42 -18.96
N ALA A 400 -9.97 -8.53 -18.75
CA ALA A 400 -9.37 -9.65 -18.02
C ALA A 400 -8.63 -9.11 -16.80
N LEU A 401 -8.60 -9.88 -15.72
CA LEU A 401 -7.91 -9.53 -14.47
C LEU A 401 -7.49 -10.79 -13.71
N THR A 402 -6.69 -10.60 -12.67
CA THR A 402 -6.31 -11.64 -11.71
C THR A 402 -7.09 -11.47 -10.39
N GLU A 403 -7.70 -12.53 -9.89
CA GLU A 403 -8.54 -12.54 -8.68
C GLU A 403 -7.71 -12.77 -7.40
N LYS A 404 -6.82 -11.83 -7.06
CA LYS A 404 -5.91 -12.00 -5.92
C LYS A 404 -6.63 -11.90 -4.56
N GLN A 405 -7.68 -11.09 -4.41
CA GLN A 405 -8.41 -10.97 -3.15
C GLN A 405 -9.19 -12.23 -2.79
N LEU A 406 -9.43 -13.13 -3.74
CA LEU A 406 -10.07 -14.42 -3.47
C LEU A 406 -9.08 -15.49 -3.02
N GLY A 407 -7.77 -15.18 -2.96
CA GLY A 407 -6.72 -16.10 -2.52
C GLY A 407 -6.37 -17.22 -3.52
N ASN A 408 -7.03 -17.27 -4.68
CA ASN A 408 -6.77 -18.25 -5.74
C ASN A 408 -5.89 -17.72 -6.88
N SER A 409 -5.76 -16.40 -7.02
CA SER A 409 -5.06 -15.76 -8.13
C SER A 409 -5.51 -16.23 -9.52
N SER A 410 -6.77 -16.65 -9.69
CA SER A 410 -7.29 -17.08 -10.99
C SER A 410 -7.34 -15.93 -11.99
N VAL A 411 -7.32 -16.27 -13.28
CA VAL A 411 -7.57 -15.32 -14.37
C VAL A 411 -9.00 -15.47 -14.84
N VAL A 412 -9.72 -14.36 -14.88
CA VAL A 412 -11.10 -14.29 -15.37
C VAL A 412 -11.21 -13.28 -16.51
N SER A 413 -12.29 -13.40 -17.27
CA SER A 413 -12.70 -12.36 -18.22
C SER A 413 -14.19 -12.08 -18.13
N PHE A 414 -14.59 -10.85 -18.47
CA PHE A 414 -15.99 -10.44 -18.56
C PHE A 414 -16.12 -9.30 -19.57
N ASN A 415 -17.32 -9.06 -20.09
CA ASN A 415 -17.59 -7.88 -20.90
C ASN A 415 -17.36 -6.61 -20.09
N ALA A 416 -16.90 -5.52 -20.70
CA ALA A 416 -16.73 -4.22 -20.03
C ALA A 416 -18.00 -3.73 -19.30
N SER A 417 -19.18 -4.22 -19.70
CA SER A 417 -20.48 -4.00 -19.06
C SER A 417 -20.74 -4.86 -17.80
N GLY A 418 -19.79 -5.66 -17.32
CA GLY A 418 -19.94 -6.51 -16.13
C GLY A 418 -20.77 -7.76 -16.35
N THR A 419 -20.82 -8.28 -17.58
CA THR A 419 -21.63 -9.46 -17.94
C THR A 419 -20.77 -10.53 -18.60
N ASN A 420 -21.31 -11.75 -18.74
CA ASN A 420 -20.64 -12.87 -19.43
C ASN A 420 -19.25 -13.16 -18.84
N GLU A 421 -19.21 -13.28 -17.53
CA GLU A 421 -18.01 -13.71 -16.84
C GLU A 421 -17.61 -15.13 -17.25
N SER A 422 -16.31 -15.37 -17.37
CA SER A 422 -15.74 -16.66 -17.70
C SER A 422 -14.39 -16.82 -17.02
N LEU A 423 -14.24 -17.94 -16.31
CA LEU A 423 -12.96 -18.39 -15.78
C LEU A 423 -12.03 -18.79 -16.94
N ILE A 424 -10.88 -18.15 -17.04
CA ILE A 424 -9.86 -18.41 -18.07
C ILE A 424 -8.86 -19.44 -17.57
N TYR A 425 -8.44 -19.32 -16.32
CA TYR A 425 -7.42 -20.18 -15.72
C TYR A 425 -7.55 -20.19 -14.20
N ASN A 426 -7.42 -21.38 -13.60
CA ASN A 426 -7.49 -21.57 -12.15
C ASN A 426 -6.21 -22.22 -11.64
N ASP A 427 -5.41 -21.47 -10.88
CA ASP A 427 -4.18 -21.99 -10.27
C ASP A 427 -4.44 -23.13 -9.30
N MET A 428 -5.55 -23.09 -8.56
CA MET A 428 -5.89 -24.08 -7.53
C MET A 428 -6.16 -25.47 -8.12
N GLU A 429 -6.60 -25.53 -9.38
CA GLU A 429 -6.79 -26.79 -10.11
C GLU A 429 -5.53 -27.20 -10.87
N SER A 430 -4.68 -26.23 -11.24
CA SER A 430 -3.44 -26.50 -11.94
C SER A 430 -2.47 -27.35 -11.11
N ASN A 431 -1.61 -28.11 -11.78
CA ASN A 431 -0.47 -28.80 -11.15
C ASN A 431 0.84 -28.02 -11.35
N PHE A 432 0.75 -26.73 -11.73
CA PHE A 432 1.91 -25.90 -12.04
C PHE A 432 2.67 -25.43 -10.81
N ILE A 433 1.94 -25.00 -9.79
CA ILE A 433 2.46 -24.40 -8.57
C ILE A 433 1.68 -24.90 -7.36
N ASP A 434 2.29 -24.78 -6.18
CA ASP A 434 1.71 -25.25 -4.93
C ASP A 434 0.53 -24.35 -4.52
N ALA A 435 -0.62 -24.97 -4.21
CA ALA A 435 -1.84 -24.26 -3.80
C ALA A 435 -1.65 -23.45 -2.50
N SER A 436 -0.79 -23.91 -1.59
CA SER A 436 -0.45 -23.16 -0.37
C SER A 436 0.36 -21.89 -0.68
N ALA A 437 1.24 -21.92 -1.70
CA ALA A 437 1.97 -20.73 -2.14
C ALA A 437 1.04 -19.70 -2.81
N VAL A 438 0.04 -20.19 -3.55
CA VAL A 438 -1.02 -19.36 -4.13
C VAL A 438 -1.86 -18.70 -3.04
N ALA A 439 -2.32 -19.48 -2.05
CA ALA A 439 -3.04 -18.96 -0.89
C ALA A 439 -2.21 -17.93 -0.11
N MET A 440 -0.91 -18.18 0.10
CA MET A 440 -0.03 -17.18 0.72
C MET A 440 0.18 -15.92 -0.15
N GLY A 441 -0.22 -15.91 -1.42
CA GLY A 441 -0.04 -14.79 -2.34
C GLY A 441 1.39 -14.63 -2.84
N THR A 442 2.25 -15.64 -2.66
CA THR A 442 3.64 -15.66 -3.16
C THR A 442 3.76 -16.28 -4.54
N ALA A 443 2.70 -16.93 -5.02
CA ALA A 443 2.60 -17.50 -6.36
C ALA A 443 1.19 -17.30 -6.95
N GLY A 444 1.03 -17.46 -8.26
CA GLY A 444 -0.27 -17.38 -8.93
C GLY A 444 -0.18 -17.00 -10.41
N ALA A 445 -1.32 -16.76 -11.04
CA ALA A 445 -1.46 -16.36 -12.43
C ALA A 445 -1.67 -14.83 -12.54
N PHE A 446 -0.63 -14.10 -12.93
CA PHE A 446 -0.57 -12.65 -12.82
C PHE A 446 -0.48 -11.96 -14.19
N ASN A 447 -1.02 -10.73 -14.23
CA ASN A 447 -0.92 -9.78 -15.34
C ASN A 447 -1.43 -10.35 -16.68
N PRO A 448 -2.73 -10.66 -16.77
CA PRO A 448 -3.33 -11.13 -18.01
C PRO A 448 -3.33 -10.04 -19.08
N ALA A 449 -3.01 -10.42 -20.32
CA ALA A 449 -3.00 -9.54 -21.48
C ALA A 449 -3.73 -10.19 -22.66
N TRP A 450 -4.58 -9.42 -23.33
CA TRP A 450 -5.39 -9.89 -24.46
C TRP A 450 -4.59 -9.95 -25.75
N SER A 451 -4.83 -10.98 -26.55
CA SER A 451 -4.48 -10.93 -27.97
C SER A 451 -5.37 -9.90 -28.70
N PRO A 452 -4.89 -9.26 -29.78
CA PRO A 452 -5.63 -8.23 -30.48
C PRO A 452 -6.98 -8.69 -31.07
N ASP A 453 -7.09 -9.97 -31.40
CA ASP A 453 -8.31 -10.61 -31.90
C ASP A 453 -9.30 -11.00 -30.79
N GLY A 454 -8.90 -10.91 -29.51
CA GLY A 454 -9.71 -11.26 -28.35
C GLY A 454 -9.92 -12.77 -28.15
N ASN A 455 -9.19 -13.63 -28.85
CA ASN A 455 -9.33 -15.09 -28.75
C ASN A 455 -8.43 -15.72 -27.69
N TRP A 456 -7.35 -15.03 -27.31
CA TRP A 456 -6.37 -15.52 -26.34
C TRP A 456 -6.10 -14.50 -25.25
N VAL A 457 -5.75 -15.01 -24.08
CA VAL A 457 -5.24 -14.25 -22.94
C VAL A 457 -3.92 -14.89 -22.53
N THR A 458 -2.85 -14.10 -22.42
CA THR A 458 -1.56 -14.56 -21.91
C THR A 458 -1.31 -13.99 -20.53
N PHE A 459 -0.66 -14.75 -19.66
CA PHE A 459 -0.37 -14.39 -18.27
C PHE A 459 0.88 -15.15 -17.81
N GLY A 460 1.53 -14.65 -16.77
CA GLY A 460 2.57 -15.41 -16.08
C GLY A 460 1.92 -16.33 -15.05
N VAL A 461 2.38 -17.57 -14.93
CA VAL A 461 2.04 -18.49 -13.82
C VAL A 461 3.33 -18.80 -13.08
N GLY A 462 3.42 -18.65 -11.76
CA GLY A 462 4.69 -18.87 -11.07
C GLY A 462 4.81 -18.21 -9.72
N PHE A 463 6.03 -18.15 -9.21
CA PHE A 463 6.37 -17.47 -7.97
C PHE A 463 6.75 -16.00 -8.22
N TRP A 464 6.17 -15.09 -7.45
CA TRP A 464 6.31 -13.65 -7.60
C TRP A 464 6.88 -13.00 -6.34
N PHE A 465 7.13 -11.69 -6.39
CA PHE A 465 7.67 -10.93 -5.26
C PHE A 465 8.91 -11.63 -4.68
N GLN A 466 8.98 -11.89 -3.37
CA GLN A 466 10.09 -12.60 -2.73
C GLN A 466 10.20 -14.06 -3.21
N GLY A 467 9.07 -14.71 -3.56
CA GLY A 467 9.04 -16.10 -4.03
C GLY A 467 9.85 -16.34 -5.32
N ARG A 468 10.00 -15.32 -6.17
CA ARG A 468 10.81 -15.42 -7.42
C ARG A 468 12.31 -15.64 -7.16
N ALA A 469 12.78 -15.41 -5.93
CA ALA A 469 14.18 -15.61 -5.56
C ALA A 469 14.59 -17.09 -5.62
N THR A 470 13.63 -18.01 -5.47
CA THR A 470 13.86 -19.46 -5.45
C THR A 470 12.85 -20.24 -6.28
N GLY A 471 11.77 -19.61 -6.76
CA GLY A 471 10.71 -20.25 -7.54
C GLY A 471 10.67 -19.82 -9.00
N GLY A 472 10.36 -20.77 -9.88
CA GLY A 472 10.22 -20.50 -11.32
C GLY A 472 8.90 -19.83 -11.70
N GLY A 473 8.81 -19.54 -12.99
CA GLY A 473 7.66 -18.86 -13.58
C GLY A 473 7.59 -19.13 -15.07
N TRP A 474 6.38 -19.37 -15.55
CA TRP A 474 6.08 -19.76 -16.91
C TRP A 474 5.20 -18.70 -17.55
N LEU A 475 5.46 -18.43 -18.82
CA LEU A 475 4.51 -17.76 -19.67
C LEU A 475 3.47 -18.77 -20.16
N VAL A 476 2.20 -18.47 -19.94
CA VAL A 476 1.06 -19.29 -20.37
C VAL A 476 0.16 -18.43 -21.26
N ARG A 477 -0.52 -19.05 -22.23
CA ARG A 477 -1.71 -18.45 -22.84
C ARG A 477 -2.86 -19.42 -22.82
N ALA A 478 -4.06 -18.90 -22.61
CA ALA A 478 -5.30 -19.64 -22.64
C ALA A 478 -6.27 -19.02 -23.64
N THR A 479 -7.15 -19.84 -24.17
CA THR A 479 -8.30 -19.39 -24.96
C THR A 479 -9.21 -18.52 -24.09
N ALA A 480 -9.81 -17.49 -24.68
CA ALA A 480 -10.65 -16.51 -23.99
C ALA A 480 -11.92 -17.08 -23.34
N ASN A 481 -12.20 -18.37 -23.52
CA ASN A 481 -13.30 -19.10 -22.88
C ASN A 481 -12.81 -20.15 -21.87
N GLY A 482 -11.50 -20.20 -21.58
CA GLY A 482 -10.88 -21.12 -20.63
C GLY A 482 -10.85 -22.60 -21.06
N THR A 483 -11.22 -22.93 -22.29
CA THR A 483 -11.34 -24.35 -22.72
C THR A 483 -10.00 -25.02 -23.01
N TYR A 484 -8.96 -24.24 -23.23
CA TYR A 484 -7.62 -24.71 -23.57
C TYR A 484 -6.57 -23.69 -23.15
N TYR A 485 -5.41 -24.18 -22.69
CA TYR A 485 -4.21 -23.38 -22.45
C TYR A 485 -2.95 -24.10 -22.94
N GLU A 486 -1.91 -23.33 -23.21
CA GLU A 486 -0.58 -23.83 -23.56
C GLU A 486 0.51 -23.03 -22.85
N VAL A 487 1.65 -23.71 -22.65
CA VAL A 487 2.84 -23.17 -22.00
C VAL A 487 3.79 -22.69 -23.07
N LEU A 488 4.29 -21.46 -22.91
CA LEU A 488 5.08 -20.77 -23.92
C LEU A 488 6.57 -20.71 -23.57
N THR A 489 6.94 -20.90 -22.30
CA THR A 489 8.33 -20.91 -21.83
C THR A 489 8.57 -22.04 -20.86
N GLU A 490 9.79 -22.56 -20.78
CA GLU A 490 10.18 -23.58 -19.81
C GLU A 490 10.67 -22.96 -18.48
N SER A 491 10.33 -23.60 -17.37
CA SER A 491 10.78 -23.26 -16.02
C SER A 491 10.57 -24.46 -15.07
N THR A 492 11.00 -24.32 -13.82
CA THR A 492 10.86 -25.34 -12.77
C THR A 492 10.36 -24.71 -11.47
N THR A 493 9.64 -25.47 -10.64
CA THR A 493 9.08 -24.95 -9.37
C THR A 493 10.16 -24.51 -8.38
N THR A 494 11.35 -25.09 -8.45
CA THR A 494 12.52 -24.66 -7.70
C THR A 494 13.62 -24.23 -8.67
N LEU A 495 14.19 -23.05 -8.43
CA LEU A 495 15.38 -22.53 -9.09
C LEU A 495 16.54 -22.53 -8.08
N SER A 496 17.70 -22.98 -8.53
CA SER A 496 18.95 -22.96 -7.77
C SER A 496 19.95 -22.04 -8.44
N SER A 497 21.06 -21.72 -7.76
CA SER A 497 22.22 -21.14 -8.44
C SER A 497 22.63 -22.07 -9.58
N ASN A 498 22.83 -21.53 -10.78
CA ASN A 498 23.12 -22.24 -12.05
C ASN A 498 21.93 -22.88 -12.78
N SER A 499 20.68 -22.59 -12.42
CA SER A 499 19.54 -22.98 -13.25
C SER A 499 19.68 -22.41 -14.68
N SER A 500 19.54 -23.27 -15.69
CA SER A 500 19.52 -22.87 -17.11
C SER A 500 18.17 -22.27 -17.51
N VAL A 501 17.12 -22.53 -16.73
CA VAL A 501 15.79 -21.95 -16.86
C VAL A 501 15.63 -20.78 -15.88
N VAL A 502 14.68 -19.90 -16.20
CA VAL A 502 14.44 -18.65 -15.46
C VAL A 502 12.97 -18.49 -15.12
N ASN A 503 12.67 -17.58 -14.21
CA ASN A 503 11.32 -17.14 -13.92
C ASN A 503 10.86 -16.13 -14.99
N SER A 504 9.83 -16.49 -15.76
CA SER A 504 9.25 -15.68 -16.83
C SER A 504 7.84 -15.22 -16.48
N GLY A 505 7.51 -13.94 -16.68
CA GLY A 505 6.18 -13.43 -16.34
C GLY A 505 5.90 -12.01 -16.82
N PHE A 506 4.74 -11.48 -16.41
CA PHE A 506 4.24 -10.14 -16.76
C PHE A 506 4.20 -9.85 -18.27
N PRO A 507 3.44 -10.66 -19.05
CA PRO A 507 3.46 -10.55 -20.50
C PRO A 507 2.53 -9.49 -21.08
N SER A 508 2.80 -9.12 -22.33
CA SER A 508 1.90 -8.34 -23.19
C SER A 508 2.02 -8.79 -24.65
N PHE A 509 0.89 -8.94 -25.33
CA PHE A 509 0.86 -9.19 -26.78
C PHE A 509 1.28 -7.96 -27.58
N SER A 510 1.95 -8.17 -28.71
CA SER A 510 2.13 -7.16 -29.74
C SER A 510 0.79 -6.83 -30.42
N HIS A 511 0.71 -5.65 -31.02
CA HIS A 511 -0.51 -5.17 -31.70
C HIS A 511 -0.99 -6.09 -32.85
N ASP A 512 -0.08 -6.83 -33.48
CA ASP A 512 -0.39 -7.81 -34.53
C ASP A 512 -0.66 -9.23 -34.00
N GLY A 513 -0.52 -9.45 -32.69
CA GLY A 513 -0.75 -10.72 -32.02
C GLY A 513 0.32 -11.79 -32.28
N LYS A 514 1.42 -11.44 -32.97
CA LYS A 514 2.46 -12.40 -33.35
C LYS A 514 3.56 -12.56 -32.31
N LYS A 515 3.71 -11.60 -31.41
CA LYS A 515 4.79 -11.57 -30.41
C LYS A 515 4.25 -11.32 -29.02
N ILE A 516 5.01 -11.76 -28.03
CA ILE A 516 4.76 -11.44 -26.61
C ILE A 516 6.04 -10.86 -26.02
N VAL A 517 5.95 -9.67 -25.43
CA VAL A 517 7.01 -9.13 -24.57
C VAL A 517 6.76 -9.61 -23.15
N PHE A 518 7.82 -9.97 -22.43
CA PHE A 518 7.74 -10.46 -21.05
C PHE A 518 9.03 -10.18 -20.29
N ARG A 519 8.96 -10.26 -18.96
CA ARG A 519 10.11 -10.12 -18.06
C ARG A 519 10.71 -11.49 -17.74
N VAL A 520 12.03 -11.55 -17.61
CA VAL A 520 12.75 -12.71 -17.06
C VAL A 520 13.53 -12.38 -15.80
N TRP A 521 13.71 -13.39 -14.95
CA TRP A 521 14.50 -13.33 -13.73
C TRP A 521 15.19 -14.68 -13.45
N GLY A 522 16.52 -14.68 -13.43
CA GLY A 522 17.32 -15.83 -13.00
C GLY A 522 17.86 -15.67 -11.59
N THR A 523 18.07 -16.78 -10.89
CA THR A 523 18.67 -16.82 -9.54
C THR A 523 20.10 -16.29 -9.51
N ASN A 524 20.86 -16.47 -10.59
CA ASN A 524 22.23 -15.95 -10.70
C ASN A 524 22.28 -14.41 -10.81
N SER A 525 21.15 -13.74 -11.02
CA SER A 525 21.08 -12.28 -11.02
C SER A 525 21.46 -11.67 -9.68
N THR A 526 21.14 -12.36 -8.59
CA THR A 526 21.57 -11.97 -7.24
C THR A 526 23.05 -12.28 -7.00
N LEU A 527 23.73 -12.95 -7.93
CA LEU A 527 25.18 -13.19 -7.94
C LEU A 527 25.92 -12.28 -8.93
N GLY A 528 25.22 -11.31 -9.53
CA GLY A 528 25.78 -10.34 -10.47
C GLY A 528 25.63 -10.71 -11.95
N ASP A 529 25.11 -11.90 -12.29
CA ASP A 529 24.84 -12.29 -13.68
C ASP A 529 23.56 -11.65 -14.21
N ARG A 530 23.71 -10.55 -14.95
CA ARG A 530 22.59 -9.82 -15.55
C ARG A 530 22.03 -10.46 -16.83
N SER A 531 22.67 -11.49 -17.39
CA SER A 531 22.19 -12.11 -18.65
C SER A 531 20.84 -12.81 -18.50
N GLN A 532 20.44 -13.12 -17.26
CA GLN A 532 19.15 -13.69 -16.89
C GLN A 532 18.18 -12.65 -16.32
N LEU A 533 18.40 -11.36 -16.59
CA LEU A 533 17.49 -10.27 -16.25
C LEU A 533 16.92 -9.59 -17.49
N GLY A 534 15.89 -8.77 -17.27
CA GLY A 534 15.38 -7.83 -18.25
C GLY A 534 14.22 -8.37 -19.07
N LEU A 535 14.08 -7.81 -20.26
CA LEU A 535 12.94 -8.01 -21.13
C LEU A 535 13.29 -8.90 -22.30
N ARG A 536 12.34 -9.75 -22.67
CA ARG A 536 12.43 -10.68 -23.79
C ARG A 536 11.22 -10.50 -24.69
N VAL A 537 11.38 -10.86 -25.96
CA VAL A 537 10.27 -10.96 -26.92
C VAL A 537 10.24 -12.36 -27.50
N LEU A 538 9.12 -13.05 -27.30
CA LEU A 538 8.82 -14.35 -27.90
C LEU A 538 8.06 -14.13 -29.20
N ASP A 539 8.55 -14.72 -30.28
CA ASP A 539 7.82 -14.86 -31.54
C ASP A 539 6.97 -16.14 -31.49
N LEU A 540 5.66 -16.02 -31.69
CA LEU A 540 4.72 -17.13 -31.47
C LEU A 540 4.70 -18.15 -32.61
N GLU A 541 5.13 -17.75 -33.80
CA GLU A 541 5.21 -18.64 -34.97
C GLU A 541 6.47 -19.50 -34.90
N THR A 542 7.62 -18.86 -34.70
CA THR A 542 8.93 -19.54 -34.69
C THR A 542 9.32 -20.09 -33.32
N ARG A 543 8.64 -19.68 -32.25
CA ARG A 543 9.00 -19.94 -30.84
C ARG A 543 10.37 -19.41 -30.45
N LYS A 544 10.96 -18.53 -31.26
CA LYS A 544 12.25 -17.92 -30.96
C LYS A 544 12.06 -16.78 -29.95
N THR A 545 12.91 -16.77 -28.93
CA THR A 545 13.01 -15.65 -27.97
C THR A 545 14.20 -14.76 -28.32
N SER A 546 13.99 -13.44 -28.27
CA SER A 546 15.03 -12.42 -28.45
C SER A 546 15.21 -11.59 -27.19
N VAL A 547 16.44 -11.17 -26.91
CA VAL A 547 16.79 -10.30 -25.77
C VAL A 547 16.54 -8.85 -26.16
N LEU A 548 15.79 -8.11 -25.35
CA LEU A 548 15.69 -6.64 -25.47
C LEU A 548 16.63 -5.94 -24.50
N THR A 549 16.68 -6.41 -23.24
CA THR A 549 17.44 -5.77 -22.18
C THR A 549 17.99 -6.80 -21.19
N ASN A 550 19.05 -6.44 -20.46
CA ASN A 550 19.64 -7.21 -19.37
C ASN A 550 19.68 -6.36 -18.08
N GLU A 551 18.63 -5.58 -17.86
CA GLU A 551 18.50 -4.69 -16.70
C GLU A 551 17.36 -5.12 -15.78
N TRP A 552 17.23 -4.45 -14.64
CA TRP A 552 16.19 -4.68 -13.65
C TRP A 552 14.85 -4.09 -14.11
N ASP A 553 14.32 -4.69 -15.16
CA ASP A 553 13.09 -4.28 -15.82
C ASP A 553 11.91 -5.14 -15.36
N ASN A 554 10.72 -4.55 -15.32
CA ASN A 554 9.49 -5.26 -14.96
C ASN A 554 8.26 -4.68 -15.67
N LEU A 555 7.17 -5.46 -15.70
CA LEU A 555 5.85 -5.07 -16.22
C LEU A 555 5.88 -4.43 -17.64
N PRO A 556 6.47 -5.10 -18.65
CA PRO A 556 6.45 -4.58 -20.01
C PRO A 556 5.05 -4.64 -20.64
N SER A 557 4.67 -3.60 -21.38
CA SER A 557 3.41 -3.57 -22.13
C SER A 557 3.57 -2.89 -23.48
N PHE A 558 3.07 -3.52 -24.54
CA PHE A 558 3.01 -2.92 -25.86
C PHE A 558 1.97 -1.80 -25.91
N SER A 559 2.34 -0.71 -26.58
CA SER A 559 1.44 0.38 -26.91
C SER A 559 0.29 -0.07 -27.82
N PRO A 560 -0.87 0.59 -27.77
CA PRO A 560 -2.01 0.27 -28.63
C PRO A 560 -1.71 0.37 -30.12
N ASP A 561 -0.69 1.13 -30.55
CA ASP A 561 -0.25 1.20 -31.95
C ASP A 561 0.96 0.29 -32.27
N GLY A 562 1.46 -0.44 -31.27
CA GLY A 562 2.56 -1.39 -31.38
C GLY A 562 3.95 -0.77 -31.54
N LYS A 563 4.10 0.56 -31.53
CA LYS A 563 5.39 1.22 -31.82
C LYS A 563 6.31 1.36 -30.62
N ARG A 564 5.78 1.20 -29.42
CA ARG A 564 6.48 1.34 -28.15
C ARG A 564 6.16 0.19 -27.20
N ILE A 565 7.11 -0.10 -26.33
CA ILE A 565 6.93 -0.88 -25.11
C ILE A 565 7.12 0.07 -23.93
N VAL A 566 6.15 0.16 -23.02
CA VAL A 566 6.32 0.79 -21.70
C VAL A 566 6.75 -0.27 -20.71
N PHE A 567 7.60 0.08 -19.75
CA PHE A 567 8.05 -0.81 -18.69
C PHE A 567 8.61 0.00 -17.53
N THR A 568 8.87 -0.68 -16.42
CA THR A 568 9.48 -0.08 -15.23
C THR A 568 10.92 -0.58 -15.10
N ARG A 569 11.87 0.31 -14.79
CA ARG A 569 13.31 -0.02 -14.68
C ARG A 569 13.90 0.51 -13.38
N LYS A 570 14.76 -0.28 -12.73
CA LYS A 570 15.65 0.24 -11.68
C LYS A 570 16.69 1.15 -12.32
N THR A 571 16.58 2.46 -12.09
CA THR A 571 17.44 3.49 -12.69
C THR A 571 18.51 4.00 -11.72
N SER A 572 18.32 3.77 -10.42
CA SER A 572 19.31 4.01 -9.37
C SER A 572 19.29 2.90 -8.31
N ASP A 573 20.16 2.99 -7.31
CA ASP A 573 20.23 2.01 -6.22
C ASP A 573 18.96 1.94 -5.38
N SER A 574 18.13 2.99 -5.38
CA SER A 574 16.96 3.12 -4.51
C SER A 574 15.65 3.35 -5.23
N ASN A 575 15.60 3.50 -6.56
CA ASN A 575 14.33 3.83 -7.23
C ASN A 575 14.12 3.13 -8.58
N TYR A 576 12.85 3.06 -8.95
CA TYR A 576 12.38 2.59 -10.24
C TYR A 576 11.62 3.68 -10.98
N ASP A 577 11.90 3.83 -12.28
CA ASP A 577 11.26 4.82 -13.15
C ASP A 577 10.52 4.16 -14.32
N ILE A 578 9.52 4.86 -14.86
CA ILE A 578 8.79 4.46 -16.06
C ILE A 578 9.64 4.78 -17.28
N CYS A 579 9.83 3.77 -18.13
CA CYS A 579 10.62 3.83 -19.34
C CYS A 579 9.79 3.43 -20.55
N THR A 580 10.20 3.88 -21.74
CA THR A 580 9.71 3.35 -23.01
C THR A 580 10.87 3.00 -23.94
N MET A 581 10.64 2.07 -24.87
CA MET A 581 11.58 1.73 -25.94
C MET A 581 10.84 1.25 -27.19
N GLY A 582 11.56 1.10 -28.30
CA GLY A 582 11.08 0.41 -29.50
C GLY A 582 10.90 -1.10 -29.29
N PRO A 583 10.04 -1.79 -30.07
CA PRO A 583 9.83 -3.24 -30.00
C PRO A 583 11.08 -4.10 -30.23
N ASP A 584 12.13 -3.51 -30.80
CA ASP A 584 13.43 -4.11 -31.06
C ASP A 584 14.48 -3.79 -29.97
N GLY A 585 14.08 -3.07 -28.91
CA GLY A 585 14.94 -2.66 -27.80
C GLY A 585 15.70 -1.35 -28.03
N THR A 586 15.48 -0.66 -29.17
CA THR A 586 16.13 0.62 -29.48
C THR A 586 15.35 1.83 -28.93
N ASP A 587 15.90 3.04 -29.05
CA ASP A 587 15.25 4.32 -28.65
C ASP A 587 14.68 4.30 -27.22
N LEU A 588 15.50 3.83 -26.27
CA LEU A 588 15.18 3.83 -24.84
C LEU A 588 15.02 5.27 -24.32
N LYS A 589 13.94 5.50 -23.56
CA LYS A 589 13.64 6.76 -22.89
C LYS A 589 13.21 6.51 -21.46
N VAL A 590 13.82 7.22 -20.52
CA VAL A 590 13.37 7.30 -19.12
C VAL A 590 12.39 8.48 -19.01
N LEU A 591 11.15 8.22 -18.60
CA LEU A 591 10.05 9.21 -18.61
C LEU A 591 9.79 9.84 -17.24
N THR A 592 10.23 9.19 -16.17
CA THR A 592 10.11 9.67 -14.79
C THR A 592 11.47 9.71 -14.10
N SER A 593 11.59 10.49 -13.02
CA SER A 593 12.86 10.74 -12.34
C SER A 593 12.65 11.37 -10.96
N SER A 594 11.63 10.92 -10.23
CA SER A 594 11.24 11.55 -8.96
C SER A 594 12.14 11.16 -7.79
N GLY A 595 12.96 10.11 -7.96
CA GLY A 595 13.68 9.44 -6.87
C GLY A 595 12.79 8.48 -6.07
N ALA A 596 11.46 8.56 -6.25
CA ALA A 596 10.53 7.58 -5.73
C ALA A 596 10.39 6.38 -6.68
N ASN A 597 9.63 5.37 -6.25
CA ASN A 597 9.28 4.25 -7.12
C ASN A 597 8.05 4.55 -7.96
N ASP A 598 8.15 4.30 -9.26
CA ASP A 598 7.06 4.37 -10.22
C ASP A 598 6.78 2.99 -10.82
N ALA A 599 5.53 2.52 -10.77
CA ALA A 599 5.14 1.16 -11.11
C ALA A 599 3.81 1.07 -11.86
N HIS A 600 3.43 -0.16 -12.22
CA HIS A 600 2.12 -0.52 -12.77
C HIS A 600 1.74 0.32 -14.00
N ALA A 601 2.75 0.69 -14.80
CA ALA A 601 2.54 1.49 -15.99
C ALA A 601 1.75 0.70 -17.04
N VAL A 602 0.66 1.28 -17.49
CA VAL A 602 -0.18 0.73 -18.54
C VAL A 602 -0.44 1.78 -19.61
N TRP A 603 -0.65 1.33 -20.84
CA TRP A 603 -1.19 2.18 -21.87
C TRP A 603 -2.69 2.37 -21.67
N THR A 604 -3.11 3.61 -21.76
CA THR A 604 -4.52 3.97 -21.86
C THR A 604 -4.98 3.85 -23.31
N TRP A 605 -6.28 3.69 -23.52
CA TRP A 605 -6.88 3.50 -24.85
C TRP A 605 -6.60 4.66 -25.82
N ASP A 606 -6.31 5.86 -25.30
CA ASP A 606 -6.01 7.06 -26.09
C ASP A 606 -4.50 7.30 -26.30
N GLY A 607 -3.65 6.32 -25.93
CA GLY A 607 -2.21 6.35 -26.18
C GLY A 607 -1.39 7.10 -25.11
N ARG A 608 -2.01 7.52 -24.01
CA ARG A 608 -1.29 8.01 -22.81
C ARG A 608 -0.84 6.85 -21.92
N ILE A 609 0.00 7.14 -20.92
CA ILE A 609 0.48 6.16 -19.94
C ILE A 609 -0.10 6.53 -18.57
N ALA A 610 -0.74 5.57 -17.89
CA ALA A 610 -1.13 5.69 -16.49
C ALA A 610 -0.24 4.80 -15.62
N TYR A 611 0.14 5.26 -14.42
CA TYR A 611 1.11 4.57 -13.56
C TYR A 611 0.95 4.99 -12.09
N SER A 612 1.40 4.16 -11.16
CA SER A 612 1.47 4.47 -9.72
C SER A 612 2.82 5.09 -9.39
N SER A 613 2.86 6.07 -8.48
CA SER A 613 4.07 6.80 -8.12
C SER A 613 4.12 7.13 -6.63
N GLY A 614 5.31 7.01 -6.05
CA GLY A 614 5.64 7.53 -4.72
C GLY A 614 6.16 8.97 -4.68
N MET A 615 6.07 9.73 -5.78
CA MET A 615 6.79 11.01 -5.90
C MET A 615 6.41 12.09 -4.87
N PHE A 616 5.29 11.91 -4.18
CA PHE A 616 4.84 12.80 -3.11
C PHE A 616 5.29 12.37 -1.71
N GLY A 617 6.02 11.26 -1.60
CA GLY A 617 6.46 10.71 -0.33
C GLY A 617 5.35 9.98 0.42
N PHE A 618 5.70 9.52 1.62
CA PHE A 618 4.76 8.91 2.55
C PHE A 618 3.65 9.90 2.90
N GLN A 619 2.40 9.40 2.94
CA GLN A 619 1.26 10.17 3.45
C GLN A 619 1.01 9.90 4.94
N TYR A 620 1.71 8.92 5.50
CA TYR A 620 1.61 8.52 6.90
C TYR A 620 2.91 7.86 7.42
N GLU A 621 3.03 7.67 8.74
CA GLU A 621 4.15 6.90 9.29
C GLU A 621 3.97 5.41 8.93
N CYS A 622 4.90 4.82 8.19
CA CYS A 622 4.69 3.49 7.58
C CYS A 622 4.65 2.34 8.59
N ALA A 623 5.32 2.47 9.74
CA ALA A 623 5.40 1.43 10.76
C ALA A 623 4.06 1.15 11.49
N LEU A 624 3.05 2.00 11.29
CA LEU A 624 1.86 2.05 12.12
C LEU A 624 0.70 1.15 11.66
N TYR A 625 0.69 0.75 10.39
CA TYR A 625 -0.26 -0.21 9.85
C TYR A 625 0.42 -1.53 9.53
N ASP A 626 -0.37 -2.54 9.21
CA ASP A 626 0.14 -3.83 8.72
C ASP A 626 -0.36 -4.06 7.31
N GLN A 627 0.34 -4.94 6.60
CA GLN A 627 -0.06 -5.42 5.28
C GLN A 627 -0.23 -4.29 4.25
N THR A 628 0.38 -3.12 4.53
CA THR A 628 0.57 -2.04 3.59
C THR A 628 1.82 -2.35 2.79
N PHE A 629 1.68 -2.63 1.50
CA PHE A 629 2.82 -2.99 0.66
C PHE A 629 3.63 -1.73 0.30
N GLN A 630 2.96 -0.65 -0.10
CA GLN A 630 3.59 0.65 -0.39
C GLN A 630 2.75 1.81 0.17
N PRO A 631 3.14 2.43 1.30
CA PRO A 631 2.34 3.47 1.97
C PRO A 631 2.38 4.87 1.28
N TYR A 632 2.55 4.92 -0.04
CA TYR A 632 2.76 6.16 -0.81
C TYR A 632 2.32 6.11 -2.29
N GLY A 633 1.48 5.16 -2.71
CA GLY A 633 1.14 5.01 -4.13
C GLY A 633 -0.03 5.89 -4.60
N GLN A 634 0.23 7.02 -5.27
CA GLN A 634 -0.80 7.73 -6.04
C GLN A 634 -0.76 7.33 -7.52
N VAL A 635 -1.92 7.36 -8.19
CA VAL A 635 -1.97 7.14 -9.65
C VAL A 635 -1.82 8.46 -10.40
N LEU A 636 -1.00 8.45 -11.45
CA LEU A 636 -0.82 9.54 -12.39
C LEU A 636 -1.11 9.09 -13.83
N VAL A 637 -1.34 10.06 -14.70
CA VAL A 637 -1.36 9.89 -16.16
C VAL A 637 -0.43 10.91 -16.82
N MET A 638 0.22 10.51 -17.91
CA MET A 638 1.10 11.36 -18.72
C MET A 638 0.98 11.02 -20.20
N ASN A 639 1.45 11.94 -21.05
CA ASN A 639 1.63 11.64 -22.47
C ASN A 639 2.69 10.55 -22.69
N ALA A 640 2.65 9.90 -23.85
CA ALA A 640 3.59 8.83 -24.23
C ALA A 640 5.07 9.26 -24.21
N ASP A 641 5.35 10.56 -24.28
CA ASP A 641 6.70 11.15 -24.22
C ASP A 641 7.12 11.59 -22.81
N GLY A 642 6.29 11.34 -21.80
CA GLY A 642 6.54 11.72 -20.41
C GLY A 642 6.09 13.14 -20.02
N SER A 643 5.55 13.92 -20.98
CA SER A 643 5.02 15.26 -20.70
C SER A 643 3.61 15.24 -20.08
N ASN A 644 3.16 16.38 -19.56
CA ASN A 644 1.79 16.60 -19.05
C ASN A 644 1.33 15.59 -17.98
N LYS A 645 2.21 15.34 -17.00
CA LYS A 645 1.90 14.51 -15.81
C LYS A 645 0.75 15.13 -15.01
N ARG A 646 -0.26 14.34 -14.70
CA ARG A 646 -1.41 14.72 -13.89
C ARG A 646 -1.75 13.64 -12.87
N VAL A 647 -1.98 14.06 -11.63
CA VAL A 647 -2.43 13.18 -10.53
C VAL A 647 -3.90 12.81 -10.71
N LEU A 648 -4.22 11.54 -10.44
CA LEU A 648 -5.54 10.93 -10.57
C LEU A 648 -6.13 10.46 -9.24
N THR A 649 -5.32 10.26 -8.21
CA THR A 649 -5.76 9.85 -6.86
C THR A 649 -4.99 10.61 -5.78
N ASP A 650 -5.62 10.78 -4.62
CA ASP A 650 -5.02 11.41 -3.45
C ASP A 650 -5.63 10.76 -2.19
N SER A 651 -4.96 9.71 -1.69
CA SER A 651 -5.36 8.94 -0.51
C SER A 651 -4.13 8.57 0.33
N ILE A 652 -4.33 8.11 1.57
CA ILE A 652 -3.24 7.63 2.43
C ILE A 652 -2.78 6.20 2.11
N TRP A 653 -3.43 5.54 1.16
CA TRP A 653 -3.24 4.13 0.83
C TRP A 653 -2.52 3.97 -0.50
N GLU A 654 -2.18 2.73 -0.86
CA GLU A 654 -1.67 2.44 -2.20
C GLU A 654 -2.84 2.35 -3.20
N ASP A 655 -2.93 3.31 -4.10
CA ASP A 655 -3.78 3.26 -5.29
C ASP A 655 -2.96 2.79 -6.49
N SER A 656 -3.37 1.68 -7.10
CA SER A 656 -2.57 1.04 -8.15
C SER A 656 -3.34 0.34 -9.24
N MET A 657 -2.59 -0.12 -10.25
CA MET A 657 -3.09 -0.93 -11.36
C MET A 657 -4.27 -0.28 -12.11
N PRO A 658 -4.09 0.95 -12.63
CA PRO A 658 -5.19 1.71 -13.21
C PRO A 658 -5.66 1.14 -14.54
N LEU A 659 -6.95 1.33 -14.87
CA LEU A 659 -7.49 1.06 -16.20
C LEU A 659 -8.63 2.03 -16.54
N TYR A 660 -8.50 2.74 -17.67
CA TYR A 660 -9.61 3.50 -18.25
C TYR A 660 -10.48 2.61 -19.14
N VAL A 661 -11.79 2.61 -18.90
CA VAL A 661 -12.80 1.94 -19.72
C VAL A 661 -13.78 2.98 -20.27
N PRO A 662 -13.65 3.38 -21.55
CA PRO A 662 -14.48 4.43 -22.11
C PRO A 662 -15.93 3.98 -22.31
N ASN A 663 -16.85 4.94 -22.36
CA ASN A 663 -18.27 4.69 -22.59
C ASN A 663 -18.58 3.93 -23.89
N SER A 664 -17.74 4.05 -24.92
CA SER A 664 -17.85 3.26 -26.15
C SER A 664 -17.73 1.76 -25.87
N ALA A 665 -16.79 1.35 -25.02
CA ALA A 665 -16.60 -0.05 -24.63
C ALA A 665 -17.78 -0.57 -23.80
N LEU A 666 -18.30 0.25 -22.88
CA LEU A 666 -19.47 -0.10 -22.05
C LEU A 666 -20.75 -0.28 -22.88
N LYS A 667 -20.89 0.43 -24.00
CA LYS A 667 -22.09 0.41 -24.85
C LYS A 667 -22.04 -0.64 -25.97
N ALA A 668 -20.85 -1.11 -26.35
CA ALA A 668 -20.67 -2.01 -27.49
C ALA A 668 -21.43 -3.34 -27.34
N ASN A 669 -21.48 -3.89 -26.12
CA ASN A 669 -22.14 -5.17 -25.83
C ASN A 669 -23.64 -5.07 -25.52
N ALA A 670 -24.17 -3.84 -25.36
CA ALA A 670 -25.60 -3.62 -25.09
C ALA A 670 -26.49 -3.76 -26.35
N LYS A 671 -25.89 -3.82 -27.55
CA LYS A 671 -26.61 -3.97 -28.83
C LYS A 671 -26.86 -5.41 -29.25
N ALA A 672 -26.36 -6.41 -28.53
CA ALA A 672 -26.51 -7.82 -28.89
C ALA A 672 -27.85 -8.46 -28.43
N HIS A 673 -28.74 -7.69 -27.78
CA HIS A 673 -30.03 -8.18 -27.24
C HIS A 673 -31.23 -7.32 -27.65
N LYS A 674 -31.25 -6.78 -28.88
CA LYS A 674 -32.46 -6.21 -29.47
C LYS A 674 -32.89 -6.96 -30.71
#